data_AF-A0A550C4G5-F1
#
_entry.id   AF-A0A550C4G5-F1
#
_cell.length_a   1.000
_cell.length_b   1.000
_cell.length_c   1.000
_cell.angle_alpha   90.00
_cell.angle_beta   90.00
_cell.angle_gamma   90.00
#
_symmetry.space_group_name_H-M   'P 1'
#
loop_
_entity.id
_entity.type
_entity.pdbx_description
1 polymer ?
#
loop_
_entity_poly.entity_id
_entity_poly.type
_entity_poly.pdbx_seq_one_letter_code
_entity_poly.pdbx_strand_id
1 'polypeptide(L)'
;MAVRIDISDFERITYYHGISADPPELLYRSDWLDNPYPLPTGRFQHVPTKTIHGVFNTPLNSVWHRIARRIQSELNFFDVRYSGIHAARFLTHGEDGKPDVLGPPVIWIATPPGSTTVEAAYRRSRRILEYLEAIEVEGVVVEWFEASVEELSGPPLLRVVQDTDPTFHVRRFLTPAPGMPIVAAEREAEDAQGAVAFFFHETKDRDGNLSKRVLGVSNCHALRKDTSVAYELKGNGAPPPHVRLAGPRRFHRGLDDIKAAVAGHDITAELLAREIAVLEKTLATEDAEAACEAQEEVDEAREALVAKRAQLTKTESDIAVLEAFHKDVNDQWGDIASRTIGHVDWAPAISVDSHIKITIDPMDVGYSTHEELGTCYKNDIGTFEVDAERFRAHYKGNVVDLGAKYTSWQLAEKFNPRRNNGTSTPAGTAFQFPTNRQLRINGVLTRDELLAGTRDTVDSHGAGDTVDSHGDPTMVVMKVGGTTDLTVGRFAGLEAYICDAAGVESVALAIYNYEISPAGPASASAASTKGASRIFAAKGDSGSLVFNGEGRMVGILHSGLVGMARVRKGRSKGGSTHGLTEGGSSHAESGSSHAESSSSHAESGRSHAESSSSHPTKARTSHISYATPAWWAIEQIRAQYPHAEFDRERF
;
A
#
# COMPACT_ATOMS: atom_id res chain seq x y z
N MET A 1 38.95 4.22 45.99
CA MET A 1 37.51 4.29 46.27
C MET A 1 36.76 4.16 44.95
N ALA A 2 35.79 3.25 44.83
CA ALA A 2 34.95 3.17 43.65
C ALA A 2 33.99 4.37 43.65
N VAL A 3 33.95 5.15 42.56
CA VAL A 3 32.98 6.22 42.38
C VAL A 3 31.63 5.56 42.13
N ARG A 4 30.64 5.80 42.99
CA ARG A 4 29.27 5.34 42.77
C ARG A 4 28.56 6.38 41.89
N ILE A 5 28.34 6.03 40.63
CA ILE A 5 27.57 6.85 39.69
C ILE A 5 26.10 6.53 39.92
N ASP A 6 25.28 7.55 40.15
CA ASP A 6 23.87 7.38 40.52
C ASP A 6 22.98 8.14 39.53
N ILE A 7 22.72 7.53 38.38
CA ILE A 7 21.70 7.98 37.41
C ILE A 7 20.44 7.16 37.70
N SER A 8 19.37 7.84 38.15
CA SER A 8 18.11 7.16 38.49
C SER A 8 17.43 6.60 37.23
N ASP A 9 16.64 5.53 37.35
CA ASP A 9 15.84 5.02 36.22
C ASP A 9 14.89 6.09 35.65
N PHE A 10 14.37 6.96 36.53
CA PHE A 10 13.51 8.07 36.11
C PHE A 10 14.27 9.08 35.24
N GLU A 11 15.47 9.49 35.67
CA GLU A 11 16.34 10.35 34.87
C GLU A 11 16.71 9.67 33.54
N ARG A 12 17.13 8.41 33.57
CA ARG A 12 17.51 7.64 32.38
C ARG A 12 16.45 7.71 31.28
N ILE A 13 15.19 7.50 31.63
CA ILE A 13 14.07 7.43 30.67
C ILE A 13 13.57 8.83 30.27
N THR A 14 13.66 9.83 31.17
CA THR A 14 13.04 11.15 30.94
C THR A 14 14.00 12.24 30.52
N TYR A 15 15.32 12.02 30.60
CA TYR A 15 16.32 13.07 30.38
C TYR A 15 16.19 13.75 29.01
N TYR A 16 15.93 12.99 27.95
CA TYR A 16 15.77 13.51 26.59
C TYR A 16 14.31 13.72 26.18
N HIS A 17 13.37 13.78 27.12
CA HIS A 17 11.95 13.93 26.80
C HIS A 17 11.68 15.11 25.86
N GLY A 18 10.94 14.86 24.78
CA GLY A 18 10.51 15.88 23.81
C GLY A 18 11.38 16.05 22.56
N ILE A 19 12.58 15.44 22.49
CA ILE A 19 13.44 15.58 21.29
C ILE A 19 12.92 14.79 20.07
N SER A 20 12.15 13.74 20.32
CA SER A 20 11.47 12.88 19.34
C SER A 20 10.26 12.21 20.00
N ALA A 21 9.45 11.49 19.21
CA ALA A 21 8.33 10.72 19.74
C ALA A 21 8.78 9.57 20.67
N ASP A 22 9.92 8.97 20.36
CA ASP A 22 10.60 7.96 21.18
C ASP A 22 12.08 8.37 21.35
N PRO A 23 12.39 9.14 22.41
CA PRO A 23 13.75 9.63 22.64
C PRO A 23 14.65 8.53 23.23
N PRO A 24 15.97 8.52 22.92
CA PRO A 24 16.90 7.58 23.52
C PRO A 24 16.98 7.71 25.04
N GLU A 25 17.37 6.63 25.70
CA GLU A 25 17.67 6.64 27.14
C GLU A 25 19.08 7.17 27.42
N LEU A 26 19.23 7.97 28.48
CA LEU A 26 20.53 8.48 28.93
C LEU A 26 21.35 7.36 29.58
N LEU A 27 22.56 7.08 29.06
CA LEU A 27 23.49 6.15 29.68
C LEU A 27 24.35 6.82 30.77
N TYR A 28 24.91 8.00 30.46
CA TYR A 28 25.80 8.72 31.39
C TYR A 28 25.94 10.19 30.97
N ARG A 29 26.10 11.12 31.91
CA ARG A 29 26.46 12.51 31.65
C ARG A 29 27.54 12.99 32.60
N SER A 30 28.47 13.80 32.14
CA SER A 30 29.65 14.19 32.93
C SER A 30 29.37 15.17 34.05
N ASP A 31 28.31 15.96 33.93
CA ASP A 31 27.90 16.99 34.90
C ASP A 31 26.92 16.45 35.96
N TRP A 32 26.68 15.13 36.02
CA TRP A 32 25.66 14.52 36.89
C TRP A 32 25.80 14.91 38.37
N LEU A 33 27.03 15.13 38.85
CA LEU A 33 27.31 15.50 40.24
C LEU A 33 27.06 16.99 40.52
N ASP A 34 27.45 17.86 39.59
CA ASP A 34 27.37 19.32 39.75
C ASP A 34 26.00 19.88 39.34
N ASN A 35 25.25 19.10 38.56
CA ASN A 35 23.94 19.47 38.02
C ASN A 35 22.94 18.32 38.24
N PRO A 36 22.45 18.11 39.48
CA PRO A 36 21.55 17.00 39.79
C PRO A 36 20.21 17.11 39.05
N TYR A 37 19.70 15.99 38.53
CA TYR A 37 18.42 15.97 37.82
C TYR A 37 17.25 16.11 38.81
N PRO A 38 16.36 17.10 38.63
CA PRO A 38 15.27 17.32 39.57
C PRO A 38 14.23 16.21 39.45
N LEU A 39 13.99 15.49 40.55
CA LEU A 39 12.87 14.54 40.64
C LEU A 39 11.56 15.30 40.85
N PRO A 40 10.53 15.08 40.03
CA PRO A 40 9.26 15.78 40.18
C PRO A 40 8.58 15.41 41.50
N THR A 41 8.28 16.42 42.31
CA THR A 41 7.55 16.27 43.58
C THR A 41 6.11 16.76 43.45
N GLY A 42 5.12 15.96 43.85
CA GLY A 42 3.70 16.37 43.91
C GLY A 42 2.74 15.48 43.10
N ARG A 43 1.45 15.86 43.10
CA ARG A 43 0.35 15.10 42.44
C ARG A 43 0.25 15.29 40.93
N PHE A 44 0.74 16.41 40.39
CA PHE A 44 0.74 16.72 38.97
C PHE A 44 2.20 16.85 38.52
N GLN A 45 2.81 15.73 38.14
CA GLN A 45 4.20 15.68 37.73
C GLN A 45 4.29 16.12 36.27
N HIS A 46 5.13 17.12 35.98
CA HIS A 46 5.42 17.56 34.63
C HIS A 46 6.90 17.26 34.34
N VAL A 47 7.17 16.58 33.23
CA VAL A 47 8.52 16.30 32.75
C VAL A 47 8.85 17.40 31.73
N PRO A 48 9.91 18.20 31.95
CA PRO A 48 10.29 19.23 30.99
C PRO A 48 10.58 18.63 29.62
N THR A 49 10.05 19.25 28.56
CA THR A 49 10.38 18.89 27.18
C THR A 49 11.63 19.62 26.72
N LYS A 50 12.40 18.97 25.83
CA LYS A 50 13.62 19.52 25.25
C LYS A 50 13.55 19.59 23.74
N THR A 51 14.27 20.54 23.16
CA THR A 51 14.61 20.57 21.73
C THR A 51 16.12 20.57 21.53
N ILE A 52 16.58 19.91 20.46
CA ILE A 52 18.01 19.83 20.11
C ILE A 52 18.36 20.99 19.19
N HIS A 53 19.44 21.69 19.52
CA HIS A 53 20.00 22.79 18.74
C HIS A 53 21.45 22.50 18.36
N GLY A 54 21.90 23.09 17.24
CA GLY A 54 23.29 23.06 16.84
C GLY A 54 24.20 23.88 17.76
N VAL A 55 25.47 23.50 17.83
CA VAL A 55 26.50 24.24 18.56
C VAL A 55 27.11 25.29 17.62
N PHE A 56 26.86 26.57 17.89
CA PHE A 56 27.43 27.71 17.13
C PHE A 56 28.08 28.73 18.08
N ASN A 57 29.08 29.46 17.58
CA ASN A 57 29.79 30.53 18.30
C ASN A 57 30.38 30.10 19.66
N THR A 58 30.91 28.89 19.73
CA THR A 58 31.60 28.35 20.92
C THR A 58 33.06 28.04 20.61
N PRO A 59 33.96 27.95 21.63
CA PRO A 59 35.33 27.51 21.42
C PRO A 59 35.42 26.18 20.65
N LEU A 60 34.45 25.27 20.87
CA LEU A 60 34.36 23.96 20.22
C LEU A 60 34.30 24.05 18.69
N ASN A 61 33.67 25.07 18.12
CA ASN A 61 33.49 25.20 16.66
C ASN A 61 34.83 25.23 15.90
N SER A 62 35.85 25.90 16.44
CA SER A 62 37.16 26.07 15.78
C SER A 62 38.03 24.80 15.82
N VAL A 63 37.75 23.89 16.75
CA VAL A 63 38.58 22.73 17.07
C VAL A 63 37.86 21.39 16.91
N TRP A 64 36.55 21.40 16.63
CA TRP A 64 35.69 20.21 16.58
C TRP A 64 36.26 19.09 15.71
N HIS A 65 36.72 19.39 14.50
CA HIS A 65 37.27 18.38 13.58
C HIS A 65 38.48 17.63 14.18
N ARG A 66 39.33 18.30 14.96
CA ARG A 66 40.47 17.69 15.66
C ARG A 66 40.00 16.91 16.89
N ILE A 67 39.11 17.50 17.68
CA ILE A 67 38.56 16.88 18.89
C ILE A 67 37.81 15.60 18.55
N ALA A 68 36.87 15.63 17.61
CA ALA A 68 36.07 14.46 17.22
C ALA A 68 36.95 13.29 16.75
N ARG A 69 38.01 13.57 15.97
CA ARG A 69 38.99 12.54 15.55
C ARG A 69 39.82 11.99 16.70
N ARG A 70 40.17 12.83 17.66
CA ARG A 70 40.89 12.40 18.87
C ARG A 70 40.01 11.52 19.75
N ILE A 71 38.74 11.92 19.97
CA ILE A 71 37.74 11.12 20.69
C ILE A 71 37.58 9.77 20.00
N GLN A 72 37.33 9.76 18.68
CA GLN A 72 37.27 8.53 17.89
C GLN A 72 38.49 7.62 18.13
N SER A 73 39.70 8.18 18.07
CA SER A 73 40.93 7.42 18.27
C SER A 73 41.03 6.85 19.69
N GLU A 74 40.58 7.60 20.69
CA GLU A 74 40.55 7.14 22.07
C GLU A 74 39.54 6.00 22.27
N LEU A 75 38.31 6.16 21.76
CA LEU A 75 37.28 5.12 21.87
C LEU A 75 37.76 3.82 21.21
N ASN A 76 38.33 3.91 20.01
CA ASN A 76 38.91 2.76 19.32
C ASN A 76 40.07 2.11 20.10
N PHE A 77 40.96 2.90 20.71
CA PHE A 77 42.08 2.37 21.48
C PHE A 77 41.63 1.54 22.70
N PHE A 78 40.49 1.89 23.29
CA PHE A 78 39.91 1.18 24.43
C PHE A 78 38.82 0.17 24.04
N ASP A 79 38.68 -0.14 22.75
CA ASP A 79 37.68 -1.06 22.22
C ASP A 79 36.23 -0.69 22.60
N VAL A 80 35.97 0.62 22.72
CA VAL A 80 34.63 1.16 22.94
C VAL A 80 33.99 1.41 21.59
N ARG A 81 32.99 0.59 21.22
CA ARG A 81 32.21 0.78 20.00
C ARG A 81 31.32 2.02 20.14
N TYR A 82 31.31 2.86 19.11
CA TYR A 82 30.43 4.03 19.03
C TYR A 82 29.66 4.03 17.70
N SER A 83 28.45 4.56 17.74
CA SER A 83 27.57 4.74 16.57
C SER A 83 27.65 6.16 16.02
N GLY A 84 27.88 7.15 16.89
CA GLY A 84 27.95 8.55 16.51
C GLY A 84 28.65 9.42 17.56
N ILE A 85 29.32 10.47 17.11
CA ILE A 85 29.93 11.51 17.96
C ILE A 85 29.40 12.85 17.46
N HIS A 86 28.54 13.49 18.25
CA HIS A 86 27.83 14.70 17.87
C HIS A 86 28.21 15.87 18.78
N ALA A 87 27.95 17.09 18.32
CA ALA A 87 27.97 18.29 19.14
C ALA A 87 26.56 18.88 19.14
N ALA A 88 25.94 19.00 20.31
CA ALA A 88 24.55 19.44 20.48
C ALA A 88 24.42 20.46 21.62
N ARG A 89 23.32 21.21 21.63
CA ARG A 89 22.82 21.91 22.83
C ARG A 89 21.36 21.53 23.03
N PHE A 90 20.96 21.35 24.28
CA PHE A 90 19.57 21.05 24.60
C PHE A 90 18.91 22.30 25.18
N LEU A 91 17.86 22.77 24.53
CA LEU A 91 16.97 23.80 25.06
C LEU A 91 15.89 23.11 25.88
N THR A 92 15.81 23.40 27.17
CA THR A 92 14.74 22.88 28.04
C THR A 92 13.65 23.93 28.13
N HIS A 93 12.42 23.55 27.80
CA HIS A 93 11.29 24.48 27.78
C HIS A 93 10.83 24.81 29.20
N GLY A 94 10.62 26.10 29.46
CA GLY A 94 10.12 26.59 30.74
C GLY A 94 8.63 26.30 30.92
N GLU A 95 8.22 26.00 32.15
CA GLU A 95 6.80 25.91 32.51
C GLU A 95 6.20 27.31 32.68
N ASP A 96 4.95 27.49 32.22
CA ASP A 96 4.04 28.61 32.53
C ASP A 96 4.71 29.92 33.00
N GLY A 97 5.27 30.66 32.04
CA GLY A 97 5.88 31.98 32.28
C GLY A 97 7.35 31.97 32.71
N LYS A 98 7.98 30.79 32.88
CA LYS A 98 9.44 30.67 33.01
C LYS A 98 10.10 30.70 31.63
N PRO A 99 11.29 31.31 31.50
CA PRO A 99 12.03 31.32 30.25
C PRO A 99 12.60 29.93 29.94
N ASP A 100 12.73 29.64 28.65
CA ASP A 100 13.48 28.49 28.17
C ASP A 100 14.96 28.60 28.57
N VAL A 101 15.56 27.48 28.94
CA VAL A 101 16.96 27.41 29.40
C VAL A 101 17.78 26.63 28.39
N LEU A 102 18.73 27.31 27.74
CA LEU A 102 19.65 26.68 26.80
C LEU A 102 20.85 26.10 27.55
N GLY A 103 20.98 24.77 27.55
CA GLY A 103 22.07 24.05 28.21
C GLY A 103 23.45 24.33 27.59
N PRO A 104 24.53 23.84 28.23
CA PRO A 104 25.89 23.97 27.72
C PRO A 104 26.07 23.22 26.38
N PRO A 105 27.17 23.46 25.65
CA PRO A 105 27.60 22.58 24.58
C PRO A 105 27.82 21.15 25.10
N VAL A 106 27.24 20.18 24.40
CA VAL A 106 27.32 18.76 24.73
C VAL A 106 28.05 18.02 23.62
N ILE A 107 29.09 17.26 23.99
CA ILE A 107 29.62 16.18 23.17
C ILE A 107 28.72 14.97 23.43
N TRP A 108 27.87 14.67 22.46
CA TRP A 108 26.80 13.69 22.58
C TRP A 108 27.19 12.41 21.83
N ILE A 109 27.49 11.36 22.57
CA ILE A 109 28.10 10.13 22.05
C ILE A 109 27.07 9.00 22.08
N ALA A 110 26.76 8.48 20.89
CA ALA A 110 25.91 7.31 20.72
C ALA A 110 26.75 6.03 20.71
N THR A 111 26.30 4.99 21.40
CA THR A 111 26.91 3.66 21.36
C THR A 111 25.88 2.59 21.00
N PRO A 112 26.26 1.48 20.34
CA PRO A 112 25.32 0.40 20.09
C PRO A 112 24.68 -0.12 21.40
N PRO A 113 23.39 -0.49 21.42
CA PRO A 113 22.73 -1.00 22.61
C PRO A 113 23.48 -2.15 23.29
N GLY A 114 23.66 -2.06 24.62
CA GLY A 114 24.38 -3.03 25.45
C GLY A 114 25.90 -3.12 25.21
N SER A 115 26.48 -2.23 24.41
CA SER A 115 27.90 -2.31 24.05
C SER A 115 28.84 -1.61 25.03
N THR A 116 28.32 -0.71 25.87
CA THR A 116 29.10 0.13 26.77
C THR A 116 28.47 0.16 28.17
N THR A 117 29.28 0.33 29.21
CA THR A 117 28.81 0.46 30.59
C THR A 117 28.95 1.90 31.09
N VAL A 118 28.15 2.28 32.09
CA VAL A 118 28.22 3.61 32.74
C VAL A 118 29.64 3.92 33.25
N GLU A 119 30.33 2.95 33.84
CA GLU A 119 31.71 3.11 34.33
C GLU A 119 32.71 3.34 33.17
N ALA A 120 32.53 2.65 32.05
CA ALA A 120 33.36 2.87 30.87
C ALA A 120 33.13 4.28 30.31
N ALA A 121 31.87 4.70 30.16
CA ALA A 121 31.48 6.04 29.73
C ALA A 121 32.07 7.13 30.65
N TYR A 122 31.96 6.96 31.98
CA TYR A 122 32.57 7.85 32.98
C TYR A 122 34.08 8.02 32.77
N ARG A 123 34.82 6.91 32.69
CA ARG A 123 36.28 6.95 32.50
C ARG A 123 36.68 7.61 31.19
N ARG A 124 35.90 7.40 30.11
CA ARG A 124 36.15 8.03 28.82
C ARG A 124 35.84 9.52 28.86
N SER A 125 34.70 9.91 29.39
CA SER A 125 34.32 11.32 29.52
C SER A 125 35.37 12.13 30.27
N ARG A 126 35.98 11.58 31.35
CA ARG A 126 37.05 12.27 32.07
C ARG A 126 38.26 12.61 31.20
N ARG A 127 38.71 11.68 30.36
CA ARG A 127 39.85 11.91 29.47
C ARG A 127 39.53 12.86 28.34
N ILE A 128 38.30 12.81 27.83
CA ILE A 128 37.81 13.77 26.85
C ILE A 128 37.83 15.18 27.46
N LEU A 129 37.33 15.35 28.69
CA LEU A 129 37.32 16.63 29.40
C LEU A 129 38.74 17.13 29.71
N GLU A 130 39.63 16.27 30.22
CA GLU A 130 41.06 16.61 30.46
C GLU A 130 41.75 17.10 29.18
N TYR A 131 41.41 16.50 28.03
CA TYR A 131 41.92 16.93 26.74
C TYR A 131 41.35 18.29 26.30
N LEU A 132 40.06 18.55 26.52
CA LEU A 132 39.44 19.84 26.22
C LEU A 132 40.04 20.96 27.07
N GLU A 133 40.26 20.70 28.36
CA GLU A 133 40.91 21.62 29.29
C GLU A 133 42.33 21.97 28.83
N ALA A 134 43.11 20.98 28.38
CA ALA A 134 44.47 21.20 27.88
C ALA A 134 44.58 22.09 26.63
N ILE A 135 43.47 22.29 25.91
CA ILE A 135 43.37 23.19 24.75
C ILE A 135 42.48 24.41 25.04
N GLU A 136 42.25 24.71 26.32
CA GLU A 136 41.49 25.88 26.80
C GLU A 136 40.03 25.91 26.29
N VAL A 137 39.43 24.74 26.08
CA VAL A 137 38.00 24.59 25.75
C VAL A 137 37.24 24.21 27.02
N GLU A 138 36.57 25.18 27.63
CA GLU A 138 35.83 25.01 28.88
C GLU A 138 34.31 24.98 28.65
N GLY A 139 33.56 24.53 29.67
CA GLY A 139 32.10 24.59 29.71
C GLY A 139 31.38 23.58 28.82
N VAL A 140 32.06 22.50 28.41
CA VAL A 140 31.50 21.42 27.60
C VAL A 140 31.13 20.23 28.49
N VAL A 141 29.96 19.63 28.26
CA VAL A 141 29.50 18.40 28.92
C VAL A 141 29.63 17.21 27.97
N VAL A 142 29.96 16.02 28.48
CA VAL A 142 29.97 14.78 27.70
C VAL A 142 28.80 13.92 28.13
N GLU A 143 27.92 13.61 27.19
CA GLU A 143 26.73 12.77 27.42
C GLU A 143 26.77 11.53 26.52
N TRP A 144 26.29 10.42 27.04
CA TRP A 144 26.28 9.11 26.40
C TRP A 144 24.86 8.57 26.38
N PHE A 145 24.50 7.92 25.28
CA PHE A 145 23.24 7.22 25.10
C PHE A 145 23.44 6.01 24.18
N GLU A 146 22.46 5.10 24.21
CA GLU A 146 22.46 3.95 23.33
C GLU A 146 21.63 4.22 22.07
N ALA A 147 22.24 4.09 20.90
CA ALA A 147 21.60 4.21 19.60
C ALA A 147 22.48 3.56 18.52
N SER A 148 21.86 3.11 17.42
CA SER A 148 22.54 2.58 16.25
C SER A 148 22.31 3.48 15.04
N VAL A 149 23.27 3.55 14.13
CA VAL A 149 23.05 4.18 12.82
C VAL A 149 22.33 3.16 11.94
N GLU A 150 21.15 3.52 11.46
CA GLU A 150 20.43 2.76 10.45
C GLU A 150 20.55 3.48 9.10
N GLU A 151 20.76 2.70 8.04
CA GLU A 151 20.68 3.23 6.68
C GLU A 151 19.23 3.63 6.40
N LEU A 152 19.02 4.84 5.88
CA LEU A 152 17.67 5.36 5.56
C LEU A 152 17.04 4.69 4.32
N SER A 153 17.68 3.65 3.78
CA SER A 153 17.05 2.70 2.86
C SER A 153 16.01 1.92 3.65
N GLY A 154 14.74 2.29 3.50
CA GLY A 154 13.66 1.56 4.15
C GLY A 154 13.63 0.07 3.77
N PRO A 155 12.84 -0.74 4.49
CA PRO A 155 12.94 -2.19 4.52
C PRO A 155 12.81 -2.85 3.12
N PRO A 156 13.45 -4.02 2.91
CA PRO A 156 13.20 -4.87 1.74
C PRO A 156 11.73 -5.25 1.62
N LEU A 157 11.20 -5.29 0.40
CA LEU A 157 9.84 -5.76 0.14
C LEU A 157 9.67 -7.19 0.62
N LEU A 158 8.49 -7.52 1.13
CA LEU A 158 8.20 -8.82 1.76
C LEU A 158 8.09 -9.94 0.73
N ARG A 159 8.41 -11.17 1.14
CA ARG A 159 8.22 -12.36 0.31
C ARG A 159 6.74 -12.75 0.23
N VAL A 160 6.32 -13.27 -0.92
CA VAL A 160 5.09 -14.06 -1.04
C VAL A 160 5.29 -15.38 -0.28
N VAL A 161 4.39 -15.66 0.66
CA VAL A 161 4.41 -16.86 1.53
C VAL A 161 3.31 -17.85 1.14
N GLN A 162 3.36 -19.05 1.72
CA GLN A 162 2.33 -20.07 1.53
C GLN A 162 1.05 -19.70 2.30
N ASP A 163 -0.08 -20.24 1.88
CA ASP A 163 -1.39 -19.99 2.51
C ASP A 163 -1.55 -20.62 3.90
N THR A 164 -0.57 -21.41 4.34
CA THR A 164 -0.44 -21.87 5.73
C THR A 164 0.12 -20.81 6.67
N ASP A 165 0.79 -19.78 6.16
CA ASP A 165 1.26 -18.63 6.96
C ASP A 165 0.07 -17.66 7.13
N PRO A 166 -0.33 -17.31 8.37
CA PRO A 166 -1.53 -16.50 8.61
C PRO A 166 -1.45 -15.09 7.97
N THR A 167 -0.24 -14.60 7.68
CA THR A 167 -0.03 -13.28 7.08
C THR A 167 -0.18 -13.26 5.56
N PHE A 168 -0.30 -14.41 4.89
CA PHE A 168 -0.12 -14.53 3.43
C PHE A 168 -0.96 -13.55 2.62
N HIS A 169 -2.22 -13.36 2.99
CA HIS A 169 -3.14 -12.47 2.29
C HIS A 169 -2.88 -10.99 2.63
N VAL A 170 -2.71 -10.70 3.92
CA VAL A 170 -2.67 -9.32 4.44
C VAL A 170 -1.34 -8.63 4.14
N ARG A 171 -0.26 -9.38 3.87
CA ARG A 171 1.04 -8.79 3.50
C ARG A 171 1.20 -8.43 2.03
N ARG A 172 0.29 -8.85 1.14
CA ARG A 172 0.45 -8.78 -0.32
C ARG A 172 0.76 -7.36 -0.83
N PHE A 173 0.22 -6.34 -0.18
CA PHE A 173 0.45 -4.94 -0.55
C PHE A 173 1.89 -4.45 -0.33
N LEU A 174 2.73 -5.26 0.31
CA LEU A 174 4.16 -5.01 0.57
C LEU A 174 5.09 -5.97 -0.20
N THR A 175 4.56 -6.73 -1.17
CA THR A 175 5.34 -7.72 -1.94
C THR A 175 5.70 -7.22 -3.33
N PRO A 176 6.84 -7.65 -3.92
CA PRO A 176 7.29 -7.21 -5.25
C PRO A 176 6.57 -7.94 -6.39
N ALA A 177 5.24 -7.95 -6.37
CA ALA A 177 4.39 -8.66 -7.33
C ALA A 177 3.54 -7.67 -8.17
N PRO A 178 3.19 -8.00 -9.43
CA PRO A 178 2.16 -7.28 -10.16
C PRO A 178 0.88 -7.08 -9.34
N GLY A 179 0.27 -5.90 -9.45
CA GLY A 179 -0.81 -5.45 -8.58
C GLY A 179 -0.33 -4.76 -7.28
N MET A 180 0.99 -4.67 -7.06
CA MET A 180 1.59 -3.88 -5.98
C MET A 180 1.09 -2.43 -6.05
N PRO A 181 0.48 -1.90 -4.98
CA PRO A 181 -0.06 -0.54 -4.98
C PRO A 181 1.06 0.49 -4.91
N ILE A 182 0.94 1.55 -5.69
CA ILE A 182 1.91 2.63 -5.78
C ILE A 182 1.24 4.00 -5.71
N VAL A 183 2.03 5.01 -5.34
CA VAL A 183 1.68 6.42 -5.45
C VAL A 183 2.94 7.20 -5.85
N ALA A 184 2.80 8.15 -6.77
CA ALA A 184 3.86 9.11 -7.04
C ALA A 184 3.98 10.12 -5.89
N ALA A 185 5.20 10.48 -5.50
CA ALA A 185 5.41 11.38 -4.37
C ALA A 185 4.68 12.73 -4.50
N GLU A 186 4.59 13.24 -5.73
CA GLU A 186 3.87 14.49 -6.04
C GLU A 186 2.34 14.38 -5.98
N ARG A 187 1.79 13.17 -5.78
CA ARG A 187 0.35 12.88 -5.75
C ARG A 187 -0.16 12.34 -4.42
N GLU A 188 0.70 12.24 -3.42
CA GLU A 188 0.37 11.66 -2.11
C GLU A 188 -0.78 12.38 -1.41
N ALA A 189 -0.77 13.71 -1.44
CA ALA A 189 -1.81 14.54 -0.82
C ALA A 189 -3.18 14.42 -1.52
N GLU A 190 -3.20 13.97 -2.79
CA GLU A 190 -4.42 13.81 -3.59
C GLU A 190 -5.01 12.39 -3.47
N ASP A 191 -4.33 11.49 -2.74
CA ASP A 191 -4.68 10.06 -2.64
C ASP A 191 -4.86 9.38 -4.00
N ALA A 192 -4.09 9.82 -5.00
CA ALA A 192 -4.20 9.31 -6.35
C ALA A 192 -3.26 8.13 -6.57
N GLN A 193 -3.76 6.95 -6.20
CA GLN A 193 -3.04 5.69 -6.22
C GLN A 193 -3.21 4.95 -7.55
N GLY A 194 -2.23 4.11 -7.85
CA GLY A 194 -2.31 3.10 -8.90
C GLY A 194 -1.69 1.79 -8.45
N ALA A 195 -1.48 0.88 -9.38
CA ALA A 195 -0.82 -0.39 -9.17
C ALA A 195 0.22 -0.65 -10.26
N VAL A 196 1.20 -1.48 -9.97
CA VAL A 196 2.15 -1.96 -10.98
C VAL A 196 1.46 -2.98 -11.88
N ALA A 197 1.57 -2.80 -13.20
CA ALA A 197 1.08 -3.72 -14.20
C ALA A 197 1.98 -4.96 -14.26
N PHE A 198 3.25 -4.74 -14.55
CA PHE A 198 4.28 -5.76 -14.70
C PHE A 198 5.67 -5.11 -14.63
N PHE A 199 6.71 -5.94 -14.65
CA PHE A 199 8.10 -5.56 -14.63
C PHE A 199 8.82 -6.03 -15.90
N PHE A 200 9.93 -5.38 -16.23
CA PHE A 200 10.87 -5.85 -17.24
C PHE A 200 12.32 -5.50 -16.87
N HIS A 201 13.27 -6.24 -17.43
CA HIS A 201 14.69 -5.98 -17.26
C HIS A 201 15.21 -5.26 -18.49
N GLU A 202 15.92 -4.16 -18.29
CA GLU A 202 16.71 -3.56 -19.36
C GLU A 202 18.06 -4.28 -19.40
N THR A 203 18.28 -5.09 -20.44
CA THR A 203 19.54 -5.85 -20.57
C THR A 203 20.68 -5.00 -21.12
N LYS A 204 20.33 -3.96 -21.89
CA LYS A 204 21.23 -2.93 -22.37
C LYS A 204 20.53 -1.58 -22.39
N ASP A 205 21.26 -0.53 -22.04
CA ASP A 205 20.80 0.84 -22.21
C ASP A 205 20.70 1.21 -23.70
N ARG A 206 20.24 2.44 -23.96
CA ARG A 206 20.09 2.99 -25.31
C ARG A 206 21.40 3.13 -26.08
N ASP A 207 22.52 3.24 -25.37
CA ASP A 207 23.85 3.34 -25.95
C ASP A 207 24.46 1.94 -26.19
N GLY A 208 23.74 0.87 -25.83
CA GLY A 208 24.15 -0.52 -25.99
C GLY A 208 25.03 -1.07 -24.87
N ASN A 209 25.23 -0.32 -23.79
CA ASN A 209 25.97 -0.78 -22.62
C ASN A 209 25.11 -1.75 -21.81
N LEU A 210 25.73 -2.72 -21.14
CA LEU A 210 25.02 -3.66 -20.28
C LEU A 210 24.29 -2.91 -19.15
N SER A 211 23.00 -3.17 -19.03
CA SER A 211 22.15 -2.64 -17.96
C SER A 211 21.69 -3.78 -17.06
N LYS A 212 21.47 -3.45 -15.79
CA LYS A 212 20.89 -4.35 -14.77
C LYS A 212 19.62 -3.76 -14.18
N ARG A 213 19.08 -2.72 -14.84
CA ARG A 213 17.92 -1.98 -14.35
C ARG A 213 16.70 -2.88 -14.48
N VAL A 214 15.88 -2.87 -13.43
CA VAL A 214 14.55 -3.46 -13.45
C VAL A 214 13.57 -2.30 -13.40
N LEU A 215 12.63 -2.29 -14.33
CA LEU A 215 11.62 -1.26 -14.44
C LEU A 215 10.25 -1.84 -14.17
N GLY A 216 9.43 -1.11 -13.41
CA GLY A 216 8.01 -1.36 -13.26
C GLY A 216 7.20 -0.51 -14.24
N VAL A 217 6.10 -1.07 -14.75
CA VAL A 217 5.15 -0.40 -15.64
C VAL A 217 3.88 -0.07 -14.86
N SER A 218 3.35 1.14 -15.03
CA SER A 218 2.04 1.54 -14.53
C SER A 218 1.42 2.59 -15.47
N ASN A 219 0.30 3.20 -15.08
CA ASN A 219 -0.24 4.32 -15.84
C ASN A 219 0.56 5.62 -15.63
N CYS A 220 0.64 6.45 -16.66
CA CYS A 220 1.25 7.79 -16.57
C CYS A 220 0.55 8.62 -15.48
N HIS A 221 -0.78 8.63 -15.42
CA HIS A 221 -1.51 9.36 -14.39
C HIS A 221 -1.33 8.84 -12.95
N ALA A 222 -0.81 7.62 -12.78
CA ALA A 222 -0.45 7.07 -11.47
C ALA A 222 0.98 7.45 -11.05
N LEU A 223 1.85 7.68 -12.03
CA LEU A 223 3.26 8.05 -11.83
C LEU A 223 3.48 9.57 -11.84
N ARG A 224 2.55 10.34 -12.40
CA ARG A 224 2.71 11.78 -12.66
C ARG A 224 1.43 12.56 -12.40
N LYS A 225 1.58 13.77 -11.86
CA LYS A 225 0.55 14.79 -11.66
C LYS A 225 0.29 15.56 -12.95
N ASP A 226 1.35 16.13 -13.54
CA ASP A 226 1.27 16.71 -14.87
C ASP A 226 1.45 15.60 -15.91
N THR A 227 0.34 15.24 -16.52
CA THR A 227 0.24 14.19 -17.55
C THR A 227 0.21 14.76 -18.96
N SER A 228 0.21 16.09 -19.10
CA SER A 228 0.21 16.77 -20.40
C SER A 228 1.62 16.93 -20.99
N VAL A 229 2.63 16.79 -20.15
CA VAL A 229 4.04 16.98 -20.51
C VAL A 229 4.78 15.65 -20.37
N ALA A 230 5.51 15.28 -21.42
CA ALA A 230 6.36 14.10 -21.39
C ALA A 230 7.50 14.27 -20.38
N TYR A 231 7.80 13.19 -19.67
CA TYR A 231 8.91 13.11 -18.75
C TYR A 231 9.83 11.96 -19.14
N GLU A 232 11.11 12.24 -19.04
CA GLU A 232 12.18 11.26 -19.17
C GLU A 232 13.27 11.67 -18.19
N LEU A 233 13.75 10.71 -17.41
CA LEU A 233 14.81 10.94 -16.44
C LEU A 233 16.07 11.35 -17.19
N LYS A 234 16.50 12.60 -16.97
CA LYS A 234 17.78 13.13 -17.45
C LYS A 234 18.74 13.17 -16.29
N GLY A 235 19.95 12.66 -16.48
CA GLY A 235 20.95 12.51 -15.41
C GLY A 235 21.43 13.79 -14.70
N ASN A 236 20.93 14.98 -15.06
CA ASN A 236 21.41 16.25 -14.49
C ASN A 236 20.27 17.14 -13.96
N GLY A 237 20.32 17.45 -12.66
CA GLY A 237 19.85 18.72 -12.09
C GLY A 237 18.65 18.67 -11.14
N ALA A 238 17.65 17.80 -11.38
CA ALA A 238 16.47 17.69 -10.52
C ALA A 238 16.39 16.30 -9.86
N PRO A 239 16.03 16.20 -8.57
CA PRO A 239 15.75 14.91 -7.95
C PRO A 239 14.66 14.17 -8.75
N PRO A 240 14.84 12.88 -9.05
CA PRO A 240 13.87 12.14 -9.82
C PRO A 240 12.54 12.00 -9.03
N PRO A 241 11.37 12.05 -9.68
CA PRO A 241 10.10 11.88 -9.00
C PRO A 241 10.02 10.50 -8.36
N HIS A 242 10.01 10.45 -7.03
CA HIS A 242 9.96 9.19 -6.29
C HIS A 242 8.62 8.48 -6.50
N VAL A 243 8.70 7.15 -6.60
CA VAL A 243 7.55 6.25 -6.56
C VAL A 243 7.56 5.56 -5.20
N ARG A 244 6.42 5.61 -4.51
CA ARG A 244 6.25 5.03 -3.18
C ARG A 244 5.27 3.88 -3.21
N LEU A 245 5.61 2.83 -2.46
CA LEU A 245 4.76 1.70 -2.17
C LEU A 245 3.59 2.16 -1.29
N ALA A 246 2.38 1.73 -1.62
CA ALA A 246 1.17 1.93 -0.83
C ALA A 246 1.03 3.37 -0.27
N GLY A 247 0.32 4.23 -0.99
CA GLY A 247 -0.01 5.57 -0.48
C GLY A 247 -0.73 5.53 0.88
N PRO A 248 -0.81 6.67 1.59
CA PRO A 248 -1.29 6.72 2.98
C PRO A 248 -2.60 5.96 3.22
N ARG A 249 -3.61 6.12 2.34
CA ARG A 249 -4.88 5.42 2.49
C ARG A 249 -4.75 3.90 2.30
N ARG A 250 -3.95 3.46 1.32
CA ARG A 250 -3.78 2.02 1.07
C ARG A 250 -2.99 1.36 2.19
N PHE A 251 -2.00 2.05 2.74
CA PHE A 251 -1.22 1.56 3.88
C PHE A 251 -2.10 1.39 5.12
N HIS A 252 -2.88 2.42 5.49
CA HIS A 252 -3.81 2.32 6.62
C HIS A 252 -4.83 1.20 6.43
N ARG A 253 -5.39 1.05 5.22
CA ARG A 253 -6.24 -0.09 4.92
C ARG A 253 -5.52 -1.43 5.13
N GLY A 254 -4.24 -1.54 4.77
CA GLY A 254 -3.46 -2.74 5.03
C GLY A 254 -3.35 -3.07 6.52
N LEU A 255 -3.13 -2.06 7.37
CA LEU A 255 -3.15 -2.23 8.83
C LEU A 255 -4.54 -2.65 9.33
N ASP A 256 -5.60 -2.05 8.80
CA ASP A 256 -6.98 -2.41 9.14
C ASP A 256 -7.32 -3.84 8.69
N ASP A 257 -6.85 -4.27 7.53
CA ASP A 257 -7.01 -5.65 7.03
C ASP A 257 -6.31 -6.66 7.97
N ILE A 258 -5.13 -6.32 8.52
CA ILE A 258 -4.44 -7.16 9.52
C ILE A 258 -5.23 -7.22 10.84
N LYS A 259 -5.70 -6.08 11.35
CA LYS A 259 -6.55 -6.03 12.56
C LYS A 259 -7.84 -6.82 12.39
N ALA A 260 -8.46 -6.74 11.22
CA ALA A 260 -9.66 -7.50 10.91
C ALA A 260 -9.39 -9.01 10.86
N ALA A 261 -8.21 -9.43 10.39
CA ALA A 261 -7.79 -10.82 10.45
C ALA A 261 -7.63 -11.32 11.89
N VAL A 262 -6.95 -10.54 12.75
CA VAL A 262 -6.81 -10.83 14.20
C VAL A 262 -8.19 -11.02 14.85
N ALA A 263 -9.08 -10.03 14.70
CA ALA A 263 -10.43 -10.09 15.27
C ALA A 263 -11.25 -11.28 14.76
N GLY A 264 -11.07 -11.68 13.49
CA GLY A 264 -11.71 -12.87 12.93
C GLY A 264 -11.20 -14.17 13.56
N HIS A 265 -9.91 -14.24 13.85
CA HIS A 265 -9.32 -15.38 14.57
C HIS A 265 -9.73 -15.39 16.05
N ASP A 266 -9.83 -14.25 16.73
CA ASP A 266 -10.32 -14.18 18.11
C ASP A 266 -11.73 -14.75 18.26
N ILE A 267 -12.65 -14.35 17.38
CA ILE A 267 -14.03 -14.89 17.34
C ILE A 267 -14.02 -16.41 17.14
N THR A 268 -13.10 -16.91 16.29
CA THR A 268 -12.96 -18.35 16.04
C THR A 268 -12.42 -19.07 17.27
N ALA A 269 -11.43 -18.51 17.96
CA ALA A 269 -10.88 -19.06 19.19
C ALA A 269 -11.94 -19.13 20.31
N GLU A 270 -12.73 -18.06 20.49
CA GLU A 270 -13.84 -18.03 21.46
C GLU A 270 -14.92 -19.08 21.14
N LEU A 271 -15.22 -19.31 19.85
CA LEU A 271 -16.15 -20.36 19.44
C LEU A 271 -15.59 -21.75 19.76
N LEU A 272 -14.34 -22.01 19.39
CA LEU A 272 -13.67 -23.29 19.65
C LEU A 272 -13.59 -23.60 21.14
N ALA A 273 -13.24 -22.60 21.97
CA ALA A 273 -13.19 -22.76 23.43
C ALA A 273 -14.56 -23.15 24.03
N ARG A 274 -15.65 -22.53 23.54
CA ARG A 274 -17.02 -22.90 23.96
C ARG A 274 -17.39 -24.31 23.53
N GLU A 275 -17.08 -24.70 22.30
CA GLU A 275 -17.37 -26.05 21.80
C GLU A 275 -16.55 -27.14 22.53
N ILE A 276 -15.29 -26.86 22.86
CA ILE A 276 -14.43 -27.71 23.69
C ILE A 276 -15.05 -27.92 25.08
N ALA A 277 -15.49 -26.84 25.75
CA ALA A 277 -16.11 -26.93 27.06
C ALA A 277 -17.42 -27.75 27.06
N VAL A 278 -18.21 -27.68 25.96
CA VAL A 278 -19.41 -28.51 25.78
C VAL A 278 -19.02 -29.99 25.65
N LEU A 279 -18.06 -30.32 24.79
CA LEU A 279 -17.61 -31.71 24.59
C LEU A 279 -17.00 -32.32 25.85
N GLU A 280 -16.19 -31.57 26.60
CA GLU A 280 -15.62 -32.01 27.88
C GLU A 280 -16.71 -32.33 28.90
N LYS A 281 -17.75 -31.50 28.96
CA LYS A 281 -18.89 -31.72 29.86
C LYS A 281 -19.68 -32.98 29.46
N THR A 282 -19.95 -33.17 28.16
CA THR A 282 -20.66 -34.36 27.66
C THR A 282 -19.89 -35.64 28.02
N LEU A 283 -18.58 -35.67 27.74
CA LEU A 283 -17.72 -36.80 28.05
C LEU A 283 -17.61 -37.08 29.57
N ALA A 284 -17.72 -36.06 30.41
CA ALA A 284 -17.72 -36.22 31.86
C ALA A 284 -19.06 -36.76 32.42
N THR A 285 -20.18 -36.61 31.69
CA THR A 285 -21.50 -37.11 32.12
C THR A 285 -21.80 -38.54 31.68
N GLU A 286 -21.12 -39.04 30.64
CA GLU A 286 -21.33 -40.39 30.08
C GLU A 286 -20.58 -41.50 30.82
N ASP A 287 -19.73 -41.16 31.80
CA ASP A 287 -19.13 -42.11 32.75
C ASP A 287 -20.16 -42.70 33.75
N ALA A 288 -21.46 -42.37 33.66
CA ALA A 288 -22.45 -42.73 34.67
C ALA A 288 -23.51 -43.79 34.30
N GLU A 289 -23.91 -44.03 33.04
CA GLU A 289 -24.93 -45.07 32.78
C GLU A 289 -25.07 -45.52 31.30
N ALA A 290 -24.76 -46.79 31.08
CA ALA A 290 -25.36 -47.74 30.13
C ALA A 290 -25.12 -47.65 28.59
N ALA A 291 -24.51 -48.75 28.12
CA ALA A 291 -24.86 -49.58 26.97
C ALA A 291 -24.19 -49.32 25.61
N CYS A 292 -23.81 -50.43 24.99
CA CYS A 292 -22.95 -50.62 23.82
C CYS A 292 -23.46 -50.02 22.49
N GLU A 293 -24.38 -49.05 22.52
CA GLU A 293 -24.87 -48.29 21.37
C GLU A 293 -24.35 -46.83 21.35
N ALA A 294 -23.74 -46.33 22.45
CA ALA A 294 -23.20 -44.97 22.59
C ALA A 294 -21.67 -44.84 22.41
N GLN A 295 -20.96 -45.94 22.13
CA GLN A 295 -19.48 -45.91 22.03
C GLN A 295 -18.99 -45.10 20.83
N GLU A 296 -19.71 -45.16 19.69
CA GLU A 296 -19.38 -44.42 18.48
C GLU A 296 -19.53 -42.90 18.70
N GLU A 297 -20.58 -42.44 19.39
CA GLU A 297 -20.77 -41.02 19.74
C GLU A 297 -19.69 -40.51 20.71
N VAL A 298 -19.28 -41.32 21.69
CA VAL A 298 -18.18 -41.01 22.61
C VAL A 298 -16.85 -40.88 21.86
N ASP A 299 -16.56 -41.79 20.94
CA ASP A 299 -15.32 -41.78 20.16
C ASP A 299 -15.31 -40.60 19.17
N GLU A 300 -16.42 -40.30 18.50
CA GLU A 300 -16.59 -39.09 17.68
C GLU A 300 -16.39 -37.81 18.51
N ALA A 301 -16.95 -37.73 19.72
CA ALA A 301 -16.78 -36.59 20.61
C ALA A 301 -15.32 -36.41 21.06
N ARG A 302 -14.59 -37.52 21.30
CA ARG A 302 -13.15 -37.50 21.63
C ARG A 302 -12.32 -37.05 20.44
N GLU A 303 -12.58 -37.55 19.24
CA GLU A 303 -11.89 -37.14 18.01
C GLU A 303 -12.15 -35.65 17.71
N ALA A 304 -13.40 -35.21 17.83
CA ALA A 304 -13.77 -33.80 17.69
C ALA A 304 -13.09 -32.92 18.73
N LEU A 305 -12.97 -33.37 19.99
CA LEU A 305 -12.27 -32.65 21.05
C LEU A 305 -10.78 -32.47 20.71
N VAL A 306 -10.11 -33.53 20.25
CA VAL A 306 -8.70 -33.48 19.82
C VAL A 306 -8.53 -32.51 18.65
N ALA A 307 -9.37 -32.61 17.62
CA ALA A 307 -9.33 -31.75 16.46
C ALA A 307 -9.56 -30.28 16.81
N LYS A 308 -10.57 -29.98 17.65
CA LYS A 308 -10.89 -28.61 18.07
C LYS A 308 -9.81 -28.01 18.95
N ARG A 309 -9.20 -28.78 19.86
CA ARG A 309 -8.04 -28.32 20.65
C ARG A 309 -6.85 -27.99 19.75
N ALA A 310 -6.54 -28.84 18.78
CA ALA A 310 -5.49 -28.56 17.80
C ALA A 310 -5.78 -27.29 16.98
N GLN A 311 -7.04 -27.08 16.59
CA GLN A 311 -7.48 -25.89 15.88
C GLN A 311 -7.40 -24.62 16.76
N LEU A 312 -7.73 -24.72 18.04
CA LEU A 312 -7.63 -23.61 18.99
C LEU A 312 -6.17 -23.19 19.16
N THR A 313 -5.27 -24.13 19.46
CA THR A 313 -3.83 -23.85 19.58
C THR A 313 -3.25 -23.22 18.31
N LYS A 314 -3.67 -23.72 17.13
CA LYS A 314 -3.25 -23.10 15.86
C LYS A 314 -3.78 -21.67 15.74
N THR A 315 -5.04 -21.43 16.07
CA THR A 315 -5.67 -20.11 15.98
C THR A 315 -5.00 -19.10 16.91
N GLU A 316 -4.68 -19.49 18.15
CA GLU A 316 -3.93 -18.67 19.11
C GLU A 316 -2.52 -18.34 18.60
N SER A 317 -1.85 -19.31 17.98
CA SER A 317 -0.56 -19.07 17.31
C SER A 317 -0.69 -18.11 16.13
N ASP A 318 -1.74 -18.25 15.31
CA ASP A 318 -1.98 -17.39 14.15
C ASP A 318 -2.26 -15.95 14.58
N ILE A 319 -2.99 -15.74 15.68
CA ILE A 319 -3.23 -14.42 16.31
C ILE A 319 -1.90 -13.77 16.69
N ALA A 320 -1.06 -14.47 17.45
CA ALA A 320 0.23 -13.94 17.90
C ALA A 320 1.14 -13.54 16.72
N VAL A 321 1.14 -14.33 15.63
CA VAL A 321 1.89 -14.00 14.41
C VAL A 321 1.34 -12.75 13.72
N LEU A 322 0.01 -12.60 13.64
CA LEU A 322 -0.63 -11.44 13.01
C LEU A 322 -0.43 -10.16 13.83
N GLU A 323 -0.48 -10.23 15.15
CA GLU A 323 -0.22 -9.08 16.04
C GLU A 323 1.23 -8.61 15.94
N ALA A 324 2.19 -9.55 15.97
CA ALA A 324 3.59 -9.25 15.72
C ALA A 324 3.79 -8.63 14.34
N PHE A 325 3.16 -9.21 13.31
CA PHE A 325 3.22 -8.70 11.95
C PHE A 325 2.63 -7.29 11.81
N HIS A 326 1.51 -6.98 12.48
CA HIS A 326 0.93 -5.64 12.50
C HIS A 326 1.93 -4.63 13.07
N LYS A 327 2.56 -4.96 14.20
CA LYS A 327 3.57 -4.12 14.84
C LYS A 327 4.75 -3.89 13.91
N ASP A 328 5.33 -4.95 13.35
CA ASP A 328 6.47 -4.86 12.43
C ASP A 328 6.15 -4.01 11.19
N VAL A 329 4.95 -4.18 10.61
CA VAL A 329 4.52 -3.39 9.46
C VAL A 329 4.39 -1.92 9.82
N ASN A 330 3.77 -1.61 10.96
CA ASN A 330 3.60 -0.24 11.42
C ASN A 330 4.96 0.43 11.69
N ASP A 331 5.86 -0.27 12.36
CA ASP A 331 7.15 0.27 12.80
C ASP A 331 8.10 0.49 11.62
N GLN A 332 8.19 -0.48 10.69
CA GLN A 332 9.14 -0.41 9.57
C GLN A 332 8.61 0.37 8.35
N TRP A 333 7.29 0.41 8.15
CA TRP A 333 6.67 0.96 6.94
C TRP A 333 5.68 2.11 7.20
N GLY A 334 5.50 2.49 8.48
CA GLY A 334 4.62 3.58 8.89
C GLY A 334 5.03 4.92 8.31
N ASP A 335 6.34 5.19 8.30
CA ASP A 335 6.90 6.34 7.60
C ASP A 335 6.78 6.15 6.08
N ILE A 336 6.17 7.14 5.43
CA ILE A 336 6.02 7.16 3.99
C ILE A 336 7.37 7.26 3.28
N ALA A 337 8.39 7.91 3.86
CA ALA A 337 9.72 7.97 3.26
C ALA A 337 10.34 6.57 3.16
N SER A 338 10.14 5.74 4.19
CA SER A 338 10.52 4.32 4.23
C SER A 338 9.79 3.45 3.21
N ARG A 339 8.79 3.97 2.50
CA ARG A 339 8.08 3.28 1.41
C ARG A 339 8.55 3.67 0.01
N THR A 340 9.61 4.46 -0.13
CA THR A 340 10.17 4.79 -1.46
C THR A 340 10.76 3.53 -2.11
N ILE A 341 10.26 3.14 -3.28
CA ILE A 341 10.60 1.89 -3.97
C ILE A 341 11.26 2.09 -5.33
N GLY A 342 11.54 3.34 -5.70
CA GLY A 342 12.06 3.67 -7.01
C GLY A 342 11.74 5.11 -7.39
N HIS A 343 11.92 5.39 -8.67
CA HIS A 343 11.66 6.71 -9.23
C HIS A 343 11.23 6.61 -10.69
N VAL A 344 10.40 7.56 -11.13
CA VAL A 344 9.91 7.59 -12.52
C VAL A 344 11.09 7.70 -13.47
N ASP A 345 11.10 6.86 -14.49
CA ASP A 345 12.15 6.85 -15.53
C ASP A 345 11.63 7.47 -16.83
N TRP A 346 10.43 7.05 -17.25
CA TRP A 346 9.81 7.54 -18.47
C TRP A 346 8.30 7.59 -18.32
N ALA A 347 7.70 8.71 -18.71
CA ALA A 347 6.26 8.88 -18.74
C ALA A 347 5.91 9.82 -19.91
N PRO A 348 5.47 9.29 -21.07
CA PRO A 348 5.05 10.13 -22.18
C PRO A 348 3.84 10.99 -21.76
N ALA A 349 3.66 12.12 -22.46
CA ALA A 349 2.43 12.88 -22.35
C ALA A 349 1.25 11.98 -22.72
N ILE A 350 0.17 12.03 -21.92
CA ILE A 350 -1.03 11.29 -22.23
C ILE A 350 -1.57 11.79 -23.57
N SER A 351 -1.65 10.87 -24.52
CA SER A 351 -2.15 11.12 -25.87
C SER A 351 -3.06 9.99 -26.31
N VAL A 352 -3.75 10.21 -27.43
CA VAL A 352 -4.45 9.16 -28.16
C VAL A 352 -3.70 8.99 -29.46
N ASP A 353 -3.38 7.73 -29.81
CA ASP A 353 -2.73 7.41 -31.08
C ASP A 353 -3.60 7.93 -32.25
N SER A 354 -3.02 8.72 -33.14
CA SER A 354 -3.80 9.63 -34.00
C SER A 354 -4.66 8.90 -35.03
N HIS A 355 -5.93 9.31 -35.13
CA HIS A 355 -6.88 8.88 -36.15
C HIS A 355 -6.73 9.70 -37.44
N ILE A 356 -6.99 9.06 -38.60
CA ILE A 356 -7.37 9.76 -39.82
C ILE A 356 -8.87 10.07 -39.71
N LYS A 357 -9.23 11.35 -39.68
CA LYS A 357 -10.62 11.79 -39.60
C LYS A 357 -11.39 11.34 -40.85
N ILE A 358 -12.15 10.25 -40.75
CA ILE A 358 -13.10 9.88 -41.79
C ILE A 358 -14.15 11.00 -41.85
N THR A 359 -14.05 11.84 -42.88
CA THR A 359 -15.06 12.86 -43.13
C THR A 359 -16.18 12.16 -43.88
N ILE A 360 -17.26 11.82 -43.17
CA ILE A 360 -18.47 11.30 -43.82
C ILE A 360 -19.10 12.50 -44.52
N ASP A 361 -18.94 12.60 -45.85
CA ASP A 361 -19.78 13.47 -46.66
C ASP A 361 -21.22 12.94 -46.56
N PRO A 362 -22.20 13.72 -46.08
CA PRO A 362 -23.59 13.28 -45.97
C PRO A 362 -24.21 12.84 -47.31
N MET A 363 -23.58 13.15 -48.44
CA MET A 363 -24.02 12.80 -49.79
C MET A 363 -23.23 11.66 -50.45
N ASP A 364 -22.10 11.22 -49.88
CA ASP A 364 -21.26 10.21 -50.50
C ASP A 364 -21.42 8.85 -49.78
N VAL A 365 -22.11 7.92 -50.44
CA VAL A 365 -22.26 6.52 -50.00
C VAL A 365 -21.06 5.68 -50.46
N GLY A 366 -20.01 6.32 -50.98
CA GLY A 366 -18.76 5.69 -51.38
C GLY A 366 -17.69 5.81 -50.28
N TYR A 367 -17.37 4.68 -49.64
CA TYR A 367 -16.14 4.56 -48.84
C TYR A 367 -14.93 4.93 -49.71
N SER A 368 -14.22 5.99 -49.36
CA SER A 368 -12.96 6.35 -50.02
C SER A 368 -11.76 6.29 -49.08
N THR A 369 -10.73 5.64 -49.64
CA THR A 369 -9.29 5.66 -49.35
C THR A 369 -8.80 5.19 -47.98
N HIS A 370 -8.26 3.95 -48.01
CA HIS A 370 -7.29 3.41 -47.06
C HIS A 370 -6.07 4.33 -46.96
N GLU A 371 -6.04 5.12 -45.90
CA GLU A 371 -4.84 5.78 -45.39
C GLU A 371 -4.67 5.21 -43.96
N GLU A 372 -3.44 4.99 -43.49
CA GLU A 372 -3.16 4.21 -42.28
C GLU A 372 -3.87 4.80 -41.04
N LEU A 373 -4.99 4.19 -40.67
CA LEU A 373 -5.75 4.52 -39.45
C LEU A 373 -4.88 4.16 -38.24
N GLY A 374 -4.43 5.17 -37.48
CA GLY A 374 -3.84 4.92 -36.17
C GLY A 374 -4.84 4.20 -35.26
N THR A 375 -4.32 3.56 -34.22
CA THR A 375 -5.08 2.62 -33.39
C THR A 375 -6.12 3.29 -32.48
N CYS A 376 -6.00 4.60 -32.26
CA CYS A 376 -6.81 5.38 -31.32
C CYS A 376 -6.74 4.89 -29.87
N TYR A 377 -5.76 4.06 -29.50
CA TYR A 377 -5.58 3.70 -28.10
C TYR A 377 -4.99 4.86 -27.31
N LYS A 378 -5.41 4.95 -26.05
CA LYS A 378 -4.86 5.93 -25.11
C LYS A 378 -3.46 5.50 -24.67
N ASN A 379 -2.46 6.34 -24.94
CA ASN A 379 -1.12 6.24 -24.39
C ASN A 379 -1.12 6.81 -22.97
N ASP A 380 -1.49 5.99 -21.99
CA ASP A 380 -1.47 6.34 -20.57
C ASP A 380 -0.51 5.41 -19.83
N ILE A 381 0.61 5.03 -20.43
CA ILE A 381 1.61 4.16 -19.78
C ILE A 381 2.80 4.98 -19.28
N GLY A 382 3.52 4.46 -18.31
CA GLY A 382 4.81 5.00 -17.86
C GLY A 382 5.61 3.93 -17.11
N THR A 383 6.90 4.18 -16.96
CA THR A 383 7.86 3.30 -16.30
C THR A 383 8.58 4.00 -15.16
N PHE A 384 8.95 3.22 -14.15
CA PHE A 384 9.80 3.67 -13.06
C PHE A 384 10.90 2.64 -12.82
N GLU A 385 12.11 3.10 -12.56
CA GLU A 385 13.19 2.23 -12.12
C GLU A 385 12.97 1.85 -10.66
N VAL A 386 13.08 0.55 -10.38
CA VAL A 386 12.92 0.04 -9.01
C VAL A 386 14.21 0.18 -8.21
N ASP A 387 14.07 0.39 -6.90
CA ASP A 387 15.19 0.26 -5.96
C ASP A 387 15.61 -1.22 -5.86
N ALA A 388 16.72 -1.56 -6.50
CA ALA A 388 17.18 -2.94 -6.60
C ALA A 388 17.42 -3.58 -5.22
N GLU A 389 17.90 -2.85 -4.22
CA GLU A 389 18.18 -3.42 -2.89
C GLU A 389 16.89 -3.84 -2.19
N ARG A 390 15.80 -3.08 -2.39
CA ARG A 390 14.50 -3.42 -1.82
C ARG A 390 13.83 -4.63 -2.45
N PHE A 391 14.07 -4.86 -3.74
CA PHE A 391 13.40 -5.92 -4.49
C PHE A 391 14.20 -7.23 -4.52
N ARG A 392 15.54 -7.16 -4.59
CA ARG A 392 16.41 -8.30 -4.95
C ARG A 392 16.17 -9.54 -4.10
N ALA A 393 15.91 -9.39 -2.81
CA ALA A 393 15.72 -10.53 -1.90
C ALA A 393 14.51 -11.41 -2.27
N HIS A 394 13.42 -10.80 -2.76
CA HIS A 394 12.12 -11.46 -2.85
C HIS A 394 11.42 -11.31 -4.21
N TYR A 395 12.07 -10.63 -5.15
CA TYR A 395 11.61 -10.53 -6.54
C TYR A 395 11.63 -11.88 -7.25
N LYS A 396 10.55 -12.15 -7.99
CA LYS A 396 10.39 -13.39 -8.77
C LYS A 396 9.98 -13.12 -10.22
N GLY A 397 10.18 -11.90 -10.72
CA GLY A 397 9.61 -11.48 -12.01
C GLY A 397 8.10 -11.29 -11.95
N ASN A 398 7.45 -11.48 -13.09
CA ASN A 398 6.00 -11.30 -13.23
C ASN A 398 5.21 -12.52 -12.71
N VAL A 399 5.06 -12.63 -11.38
CA VAL A 399 4.19 -13.60 -10.70
C VAL A 399 3.10 -12.89 -9.94
N VAL A 400 1.85 -13.15 -10.30
CA VAL A 400 0.68 -12.65 -9.58
C VAL A 400 0.33 -13.57 -8.41
N ASP A 401 0.17 -13.01 -7.22
CA ASP A 401 -0.46 -13.69 -6.08
C ASP A 401 -1.99 -13.53 -6.15
N LEU A 402 -2.69 -14.64 -6.33
CA LEU A 402 -4.16 -14.69 -6.42
C LEU A 402 -4.86 -14.41 -5.07
N GLY A 403 -4.14 -14.45 -3.96
CA GLY A 403 -4.65 -14.13 -2.62
C GLY A 403 -5.74 -15.08 -2.11
N ALA A 404 -6.48 -14.62 -1.09
CA ALA A 404 -7.46 -15.42 -0.35
C ALA A 404 -8.93 -15.18 -0.74
N LYS A 405 -9.20 -14.19 -1.60
CA LYS A 405 -10.57 -13.72 -1.86
C LYS A 405 -11.48 -14.76 -2.52
N TYR A 406 -10.90 -15.67 -3.30
CA TYR A 406 -11.60 -16.82 -3.87
C TYR A 406 -10.94 -18.12 -3.39
N THR A 407 -11.77 -19.13 -3.11
CA THR A 407 -11.27 -20.50 -2.99
C THR A 407 -10.84 -21.02 -4.36
N SER A 408 -10.01 -22.08 -4.38
CA SER A 408 -9.60 -22.72 -5.62
C SER A 408 -10.79 -23.18 -6.46
N TRP A 409 -11.81 -23.73 -5.79
CA TRP A 409 -13.07 -24.11 -6.42
C TRP A 409 -13.83 -22.92 -7.01
N GLN A 410 -14.07 -21.86 -6.21
CA GLN A 410 -14.81 -20.68 -6.66
C GLN A 410 -14.16 -20.00 -7.86
N LEU A 411 -12.82 -19.94 -7.89
CA LEU A 411 -12.12 -19.34 -9.03
C LEU A 411 -12.18 -20.28 -10.24
N ALA A 412 -11.93 -21.58 -10.07
CA ALA A 412 -12.01 -22.55 -11.16
C ALA A 412 -13.40 -22.62 -11.79
N GLU A 413 -14.47 -22.51 -10.99
CA GLU A 413 -15.86 -22.46 -11.48
C GLU A 413 -16.13 -21.27 -12.40
N LYS A 414 -15.50 -20.11 -12.13
CA LYS A 414 -15.63 -18.93 -13.00
C LYS A 414 -14.99 -19.13 -14.37
N PHE A 415 -13.95 -19.94 -14.46
CA PHE A 415 -13.31 -20.27 -15.73
C PHE A 415 -13.93 -21.50 -16.41
N ASN A 416 -14.72 -22.30 -15.68
CA ASN A 416 -15.26 -23.58 -16.17
C ASN A 416 -16.76 -23.75 -15.80
N PRO A 417 -17.66 -22.88 -16.26
CA PRO A 417 -19.07 -22.88 -15.83
C PRO A 417 -19.85 -24.16 -16.18
N ARG A 418 -19.38 -24.95 -17.18
CA ARG A 418 -20.04 -26.19 -17.64
C ARG A 418 -19.72 -27.44 -16.82
N ARG A 419 -18.76 -27.38 -15.89
CA ARG A 419 -18.32 -28.54 -15.07
C ARG A 419 -19.44 -29.13 -14.19
N ASN A 420 -20.53 -28.40 -13.94
CA ASN A 420 -21.64 -28.82 -13.09
C ASN A 420 -22.76 -29.62 -13.80
N ASN A 421 -22.67 -29.90 -15.11
CA ASN A 421 -23.70 -30.65 -15.85
C ASN A 421 -23.53 -32.20 -15.83
N GLY A 422 -22.78 -32.74 -14.87
CA GLY A 422 -22.76 -34.20 -14.61
C GLY A 422 -21.95 -35.06 -15.58
N THR A 423 -21.17 -34.48 -16.49
CA THR A 423 -20.22 -35.25 -17.31
C THR A 423 -18.84 -35.27 -16.65
N SER A 424 -18.39 -36.46 -16.30
CA SER A 424 -17.14 -36.74 -15.59
C SER A 424 -15.92 -36.72 -16.51
N THR A 425 -15.04 -35.72 -16.30
CA THR A 425 -13.55 -35.78 -16.48
C THR A 425 -12.94 -35.81 -17.91
N PRO A 426 -11.63 -35.54 -18.12
CA PRO A 426 -11.02 -34.20 -18.28
C PRO A 426 -10.16 -34.05 -19.56
N ALA A 427 -10.22 -32.91 -20.27
CA ALA A 427 -9.14 -32.45 -21.15
C ALA A 427 -9.38 -30.99 -21.55
N GLY A 428 -8.47 -30.08 -21.20
CA GLY A 428 -8.45 -28.72 -21.77
C GLY A 428 -9.12 -27.60 -20.96
N THR A 429 -9.06 -27.62 -19.62
CA THR A 429 -9.52 -26.46 -18.83
C THR A 429 -8.59 -25.26 -19.05
N ALA A 430 -9.13 -24.13 -19.52
CA ALA A 430 -8.39 -22.88 -19.76
C ALA A 430 -7.75 -22.25 -18.50
N PHE A 431 -8.08 -22.77 -17.31
CA PHE A 431 -7.51 -22.33 -16.04
C PHE A 431 -7.35 -23.50 -15.08
N GLN A 432 -6.10 -23.77 -14.70
CA GLN A 432 -5.76 -24.61 -13.57
C GLN A 432 -5.35 -23.71 -12.41
N PHE A 433 -5.97 -23.91 -11.25
CA PHE A 433 -5.60 -23.12 -10.08
C PHE A 433 -4.14 -23.41 -9.69
N PRO A 434 -3.26 -22.39 -9.63
CA PRO A 434 -1.83 -22.61 -9.48
C PRO A 434 -1.46 -23.04 -8.05
N THR A 435 -0.38 -23.82 -7.94
CA THR A 435 0.22 -24.15 -6.65
C THR A 435 0.67 -22.88 -5.93
N ASN A 436 0.53 -22.85 -4.60
CA ASN A 436 0.85 -21.67 -3.78
C ASN A 436 0.14 -20.37 -4.24
N ARG A 437 -0.98 -20.48 -4.99
CA ARG A 437 -1.80 -19.34 -5.46
C ARG A 437 -1.02 -18.35 -6.33
N GLN A 438 0.11 -18.76 -6.89
CA GLN A 438 1.02 -17.90 -7.66
C GLN A 438 0.90 -18.20 -9.15
N LEU A 439 0.28 -17.29 -9.92
CA LEU A 439 0.16 -17.41 -11.37
C LEU A 439 1.29 -16.64 -12.05
N ARG A 440 2.11 -17.35 -12.81
CA ARG A 440 3.13 -16.74 -13.67
C ARG A 440 2.46 -16.03 -14.83
N ILE A 441 2.88 -14.80 -15.10
CA ILE A 441 2.51 -14.09 -16.32
C ILE A 441 3.51 -14.46 -17.42
N ASN A 442 3.00 -15.01 -18.52
CA ASN A 442 3.80 -15.56 -19.62
C ASN A 442 3.24 -15.05 -20.94
N GLY A 443 3.95 -14.13 -21.58
CA GLY A 443 3.56 -13.58 -22.88
C GLY A 443 2.31 -12.69 -22.84
N VAL A 444 1.87 -12.30 -24.05
CA VAL A 444 0.82 -11.32 -24.28
C VAL A 444 -0.09 -11.79 -25.40
N LEU A 445 -1.40 -11.52 -25.31
CA LEU A 445 -2.33 -11.77 -26.41
C LEU A 445 -2.11 -10.75 -27.52
N THR A 446 -1.95 -11.23 -28.74
CA THR A 446 -1.90 -10.41 -29.95
C THR A 446 -3.27 -9.86 -30.30
N ARG A 447 -3.32 -8.88 -31.21
CA ARG A 447 -4.59 -8.33 -31.72
C ARG A 447 -5.46 -9.42 -32.34
N ASP A 448 -4.87 -10.30 -33.15
CA ASP A 448 -5.60 -11.36 -33.84
C ASP A 448 -6.16 -12.39 -32.84
N GLU A 449 -5.41 -12.74 -31.79
CA GLU A 449 -5.92 -13.64 -30.75
C GLU A 449 -7.06 -13.02 -29.92
N LEU A 450 -7.04 -11.69 -29.71
CA LEU A 450 -8.14 -10.97 -29.07
C LEU A 450 -9.40 -10.93 -29.96
N LEU A 451 -9.23 -10.74 -31.28
CA LEU A 451 -10.33 -10.61 -32.26
C LEU A 451 -10.91 -11.93 -32.72
N ALA A 452 -10.08 -12.96 -32.91
CA ALA A 452 -10.49 -14.27 -33.39
C ALA A 452 -11.38 -15.01 -32.38
N GLY A 453 -11.47 -14.52 -31.13
CA GLY A 453 -12.25 -15.14 -30.08
C GLY A 453 -12.01 -16.65 -30.04
N THR A 454 -10.74 -17.06 -29.95
CA THR A 454 -10.27 -18.46 -29.87
C THR A 454 -10.93 -19.46 -30.84
N ARG A 455 -11.51 -19.04 -31.98
CA ARG A 455 -12.31 -19.94 -32.84
C ARG A 455 -11.52 -20.90 -33.74
N ASP A 456 -10.19 -20.81 -33.85
CA ASP A 456 -9.44 -21.49 -34.92
C ASP A 456 -8.24 -22.35 -34.49
N THR A 457 -8.12 -22.77 -33.23
CA THR A 457 -7.16 -23.85 -32.87
C THR A 457 -7.89 -25.16 -32.59
N VAL A 458 -8.53 -25.71 -33.63
CA VAL A 458 -9.01 -27.11 -33.65
C VAL A 458 -7.84 -28.10 -33.87
N ASP A 459 -6.61 -27.59 -34.01
CA ASP A 459 -5.42 -28.43 -34.11
C ASP A 459 -4.98 -28.96 -32.74
N SER A 460 -5.62 -30.07 -32.35
CA SER A 460 -5.10 -31.23 -31.60
C SER A 460 -4.29 -31.06 -30.29
N HIS A 461 -4.15 -29.85 -29.72
CA HIS A 461 -3.45 -29.62 -28.45
C HIS A 461 -4.23 -28.73 -27.47
N GLY A 462 -5.48 -29.08 -27.15
CA GLY A 462 -6.06 -28.93 -25.80
C GLY A 462 -6.14 -27.54 -25.13
N ALA A 463 -6.00 -26.43 -25.85
CA ALA A 463 -6.27 -25.07 -25.35
C ALA A 463 -7.47 -24.50 -26.15
N GLY A 464 -8.48 -23.85 -25.60
CA GLY A 464 -8.72 -23.37 -24.24
C GLY A 464 -9.94 -22.44 -24.30
N ASP A 465 -11.00 -22.84 -25.01
CA ASP A 465 -12.19 -22.02 -25.18
C ASP A 465 -12.95 -21.93 -23.86
N THR A 466 -12.96 -20.76 -23.23
CA THR A 466 -13.97 -20.49 -22.21
C THR A 466 -15.29 -20.19 -22.92
N VAL A 467 -16.25 -21.10 -22.82
CA VAL A 467 -17.63 -20.84 -23.24
C VAL A 467 -18.48 -20.48 -22.03
N ASP A 468 -19.47 -19.62 -22.23
CA ASP A 468 -20.39 -19.27 -21.17
C ASP A 468 -21.40 -20.41 -20.87
N SER A 469 -22.37 -20.14 -19.99
CA SER A 469 -23.41 -21.11 -19.65
C SER A 469 -24.32 -21.48 -20.84
N HIS A 470 -24.39 -20.64 -21.86
CA HIS A 470 -25.18 -20.86 -23.08
C HIS A 470 -24.35 -21.56 -24.18
N GLY A 471 -23.02 -21.56 -24.06
CA GLY A 471 -22.11 -22.13 -25.04
C GLY A 471 -21.50 -21.13 -26.00
N ASP A 472 -21.73 -19.84 -25.77
CA ASP A 472 -21.15 -18.79 -26.58
C ASP A 472 -19.70 -18.56 -26.14
N PRO A 473 -18.78 -18.26 -27.08
CA PRO A 473 -17.40 -17.92 -26.74
C PRO A 473 -17.35 -16.73 -25.79
N THR A 474 -16.57 -16.86 -24.73
CA THR A 474 -16.29 -15.78 -23.79
C THR A 474 -14.81 -15.79 -23.45
N MET A 475 -14.25 -14.67 -23.00
CA MET A 475 -12.90 -14.65 -22.45
C MET A 475 -12.98 -14.14 -21.02
N VAL A 476 -12.76 -15.05 -20.07
CA VAL A 476 -12.70 -14.73 -18.65
C VAL A 476 -11.31 -14.17 -18.35
N VAL A 477 -11.27 -13.02 -17.68
CA VAL A 477 -10.03 -12.33 -17.33
C VAL A 477 -9.97 -12.02 -15.85
N MET A 478 -8.77 -11.87 -15.33
CA MET A 478 -8.46 -11.53 -13.95
C MET A 478 -7.62 -10.27 -13.87
N LYS A 479 -7.62 -9.66 -12.69
CA LYS A 479 -6.74 -8.55 -12.32
C LYS A 479 -6.52 -8.58 -10.82
N VAL A 480 -5.30 -8.31 -10.37
CA VAL A 480 -5.02 -8.00 -8.95
C VAL A 480 -4.87 -6.49 -8.83
N GLY A 481 -5.84 -5.85 -8.19
CA GLY A 481 -5.85 -4.40 -7.98
C GLY A 481 -5.43 -3.99 -6.57
N GLY A 482 -4.87 -2.78 -6.45
CA GLY A 482 -4.53 -2.18 -5.17
C GLY A 482 -5.75 -1.96 -4.26
N THR A 483 -6.93 -1.72 -4.84
CA THR A 483 -8.19 -1.49 -4.13
C THR A 483 -9.12 -2.70 -4.16
N THR A 484 -9.31 -3.38 -5.29
CA THR A 484 -10.32 -4.46 -5.33
C THR A 484 -9.78 -5.83 -4.96
N ASP A 485 -8.47 -5.95 -4.69
CA ASP A 485 -7.75 -7.23 -4.65
C ASP A 485 -7.96 -8.00 -5.96
N LEU A 486 -7.86 -9.34 -5.94
CA LEU A 486 -8.19 -10.17 -7.10
C LEU A 486 -9.66 -9.97 -7.50
N THR A 487 -9.91 -9.64 -8.75
CA THR A 487 -11.25 -9.61 -9.37
C THR A 487 -11.25 -10.37 -10.68
N VAL A 488 -12.45 -10.84 -11.05
CA VAL A 488 -12.71 -11.57 -12.28
C VAL A 488 -13.69 -10.76 -13.12
N GLY A 489 -13.44 -10.70 -14.42
CA GLY A 489 -14.24 -9.99 -15.41
C GLY A 489 -14.41 -10.81 -16.69
N ARG A 490 -15.15 -10.26 -17.64
CA ARG A 490 -15.26 -10.79 -19.00
C ARG A 490 -14.78 -9.73 -19.98
N PHE A 491 -13.83 -10.07 -20.82
CA PHE A 491 -13.50 -9.23 -21.96
C PHE A 491 -14.70 -9.18 -22.91
N ALA A 492 -15.01 -7.99 -23.44
CA ALA A 492 -16.17 -7.76 -24.28
C ALA A 492 -16.09 -8.44 -25.66
N GLY A 493 -14.92 -8.93 -26.06
CA GLY A 493 -14.66 -9.52 -27.38
C GLY A 493 -14.42 -8.49 -28.48
N LEU A 494 -14.94 -7.27 -28.31
CA LEU A 494 -14.74 -6.14 -29.22
C LEU A 494 -14.22 -4.92 -28.46
N GLU A 495 -13.54 -4.06 -29.20
CA GLU A 495 -13.06 -2.78 -28.72
C GLU A 495 -14.23 -1.83 -28.43
N ALA A 496 -14.08 -1.01 -27.39
CA ALA A 496 -15.01 0.04 -27.03
C ALA A 496 -14.46 1.39 -27.47
N TYR A 497 -15.35 2.20 -28.05
CA TYR A 497 -15.10 3.59 -28.40
C TYR A 497 -15.61 4.46 -27.26
N ILE A 498 -14.71 5.20 -26.63
CA ILE A 498 -15.00 6.01 -25.45
C ILE A 498 -14.68 7.46 -25.75
N CYS A 499 -15.51 8.36 -25.21
CA CYS A 499 -15.32 9.79 -25.27
C CYS A 499 -15.29 10.31 -23.83
N ASP A 500 -14.23 11.04 -23.46
CA ASP A 500 -14.14 11.60 -22.13
C ASP A 500 -14.94 12.91 -21.97
N ALA A 501 -14.94 13.48 -20.77
CA ALA A 501 -15.69 14.70 -20.49
C ALA A 501 -15.17 15.94 -21.25
N ALA A 502 -13.95 15.89 -21.78
CA ALA A 502 -13.36 16.93 -22.60
C ALA A 502 -13.63 16.71 -24.11
N GLY A 503 -14.33 15.63 -24.48
CA GLY A 503 -14.62 15.29 -25.87
C GLY A 503 -13.49 14.51 -26.56
N VAL A 504 -12.49 14.04 -25.83
CA VAL A 504 -11.38 13.25 -26.40
C VAL A 504 -11.87 11.83 -26.64
N GLU A 505 -11.88 11.44 -27.91
CA GLU A 505 -12.24 10.10 -28.35
C GLU A 505 -11.04 9.16 -28.27
N SER A 506 -11.26 7.91 -27.85
CA SER A 506 -10.25 6.85 -27.83
C SER A 506 -10.90 5.48 -27.91
N VAL A 507 -10.08 4.47 -28.21
CA VAL A 507 -10.43 3.06 -28.26
C VAL A 507 -9.82 2.36 -27.06
N ALA A 508 -10.55 1.40 -26.47
CA ALA A 508 -10.07 0.62 -25.33
C ALA A 508 -10.66 -0.80 -25.32
N LEU A 509 -10.00 -1.71 -24.61
CA LEU A 509 -10.58 -3.00 -24.25
C LEU A 509 -11.64 -2.79 -23.16
N ALA A 510 -12.88 -3.20 -23.42
CA ALA A 510 -13.92 -3.20 -22.40
C ALA A 510 -13.94 -4.51 -21.61
N ILE A 511 -13.89 -4.37 -20.28
CA ILE A 511 -14.02 -5.48 -19.35
C ILE A 511 -15.31 -5.31 -18.54
N TYR A 512 -16.20 -6.29 -18.68
CA TYR A 512 -17.44 -6.37 -17.93
C TYR A 512 -17.24 -7.06 -16.59
N ASN A 513 -18.00 -6.60 -15.59
CA ASN A 513 -18.06 -7.26 -14.29
C ASN A 513 -18.59 -8.70 -14.45
N TYR A 514 -17.98 -9.67 -13.76
CA TYR A 514 -18.28 -11.10 -14.00
C TYR A 514 -19.63 -11.59 -13.43
N GLU A 515 -20.24 -10.90 -12.47
CA GLU A 515 -21.18 -11.49 -11.50
C GLU A 515 -22.21 -12.53 -11.99
N ILE A 516 -22.37 -13.57 -11.15
CA ILE A 516 -23.55 -14.45 -11.07
C ILE A 516 -24.52 -13.76 -10.08
N SER A 517 -25.77 -13.54 -10.46
CA SER A 517 -26.79 -12.87 -9.63
C SER A 517 -27.42 -13.82 -8.59
N PRO A 518 -28.30 -13.37 -7.66
CA PRO A 518 -28.14 -13.55 -6.23
C PRO A 518 -29.18 -14.52 -5.65
N ALA A 519 -28.80 -15.76 -5.32
CA ALA A 519 -29.52 -16.64 -4.38
C ALA A 519 -28.82 -18.00 -4.32
N GLY A 520 -27.69 -18.08 -3.63
CA GLY A 520 -27.20 -19.34 -3.07
C GLY A 520 -27.44 -19.29 -1.56
N PRO A 521 -27.86 -20.38 -0.91
CA PRO A 521 -28.02 -20.38 0.54
C PRO A 521 -26.69 -19.99 1.16
N ALA A 522 -26.75 -19.01 2.06
CA ALA A 522 -25.59 -18.53 2.79
C ALA A 522 -24.95 -19.71 3.53
N SER A 523 -23.90 -20.31 2.97
CA SER A 523 -23.01 -21.14 3.76
C SER A 523 -22.36 -20.25 4.80
N ALA A 524 -22.36 -20.71 6.05
CA ALA A 524 -22.11 -19.93 7.27
C ALA A 524 -20.74 -19.21 7.37
N SER A 525 -19.86 -19.27 6.36
CA SER A 525 -18.63 -18.46 6.29
C SER A 525 -18.82 -17.10 5.61
N ALA A 526 -20.01 -16.77 5.09
CA ALA A 526 -20.27 -15.56 4.31
C ALA A 526 -20.60 -14.29 5.14
N ALA A 527 -20.46 -14.32 6.47
CA ALA A 527 -20.77 -13.16 7.32
C ALA A 527 -19.76 -11.99 7.16
N SER A 528 -18.59 -12.23 6.55
CA SER A 528 -17.60 -11.18 6.23
C SER A 528 -17.81 -10.54 4.85
N THR A 529 -18.59 -11.17 3.96
CA THR A 529 -18.62 -10.81 2.54
C THR A 529 -19.83 -9.94 2.15
N LYS A 530 -20.23 -8.99 3.01
CA LYS A 530 -20.97 -7.81 2.54
C LYS A 530 -19.99 -6.88 1.82
N GLY A 531 -19.41 -7.32 0.70
CA GLY A 531 -18.42 -6.52 -0.01
C GLY A 531 -17.45 -7.23 -0.95
N ALA A 532 -17.58 -8.54 -1.24
CA ALA A 532 -16.83 -9.09 -2.38
C ALA A 532 -17.27 -8.34 -3.63
N SER A 533 -16.40 -7.44 -4.07
CA SER A 533 -16.63 -6.44 -5.09
C SER A 533 -17.42 -7.01 -6.28
N ARG A 534 -18.66 -6.56 -6.45
CA ARG A 534 -19.48 -6.78 -7.67
C ARG A 534 -18.87 -6.11 -8.91
N ILE A 535 -17.79 -5.36 -8.72
CA ILE A 535 -17.10 -4.59 -9.75
C ILE A 535 -15.71 -5.16 -10.03
N PHE A 536 -15.33 -5.13 -11.30
CA PHE A 536 -14.02 -5.56 -11.76
C PHE A 536 -12.93 -4.59 -11.30
N ALA A 537 -13.21 -3.28 -11.30
CA ALA A 537 -12.25 -2.26 -10.88
C ALA A 537 -12.88 -1.08 -10.12
N ALA A 538 -12.06 -0.46 -9.28
CA ALA A 538 -12.34 0.76 -8.53
C ALA A 538 -11.17 1.74 -8.61
N LYS A 539 -11.37 2.97 -8.10
CA LYS A 539 -10.27 3.95 -7.95
C LYS A 539 -9.12 3.34 -7.14
N GLY A 540 -7.89 3.53 -7.59
CA GLY A 540 -6.68 2.92 -7.04
C GLY A 540 -6.25 1.62 -7.73
N ASP A 541 -7.09 1.06 -8.62
CA ASP A 541 -6.70 -0.08 -9.44
C ASP A 541 -6.06 0.31 -10.78
N SER A 542 -6.05 1.60 -11.15
CA SER A 542 -5.38 2.06 -12.36
C SER A 542 -3.94 1.56 -12.41
N GLY A 543 -3.52 1.04 -13.55
CA GLY A 543 -2.20 0.48 -13.78
C GLY A 543 -2.14 -1.02 -13.51
N SER A 544 -3.19 -1.62 -12.96
CA SER A 544 -3.22 -3.08 -12.78
C SER A 544 -3.27 -3.80 -14.12
N LEU A 545 -2.52 -4.90 -14.21
CA LEU A 545 -2.56 -5.80 -15.35
C LEU A 545 -3.83 -6.64 -15.36
N VAL A 546 -4.47 -6.69 -16.52
CA VAL A 546 -5.53 -7.64 -16.86
C VAL A 546 -4.89 -8.83 -17.59
N PHE A 547 -5.20 -10.06 -17.17
CA PHE A 547 -4.63 -11.30 -17.71
C PHE A 547 -5.68 -12.42 -17.81
N ASN A 548 -5.47 -13.39 -18.70
CA ASN A 548 -6.37 -14.55 -18.87
C ASN A 548 -6.03 -15.70 -17.89
N GLY A 549 -6.75 -16.82 -17.99
CA GLY A 549 -6.52 -18.01 -17.14
C GLY A 549 -5.15 -18.67 -17.32
N GLU A 550 -4.48 -18.44 -18.44
CA GLU A 550 -3.16 -18.98 -18.76
C GLU A 550 -2.02 -18.08 -18.27
N GLY A 551 -2.35 -16.90 -17.73
CA GLY A 551 -1.37 -15.88 -17.36
C GLY A 551 -0.87 -15.04 -18.53
N ARG A 552 -1.56 -15.03 -19.68
CA ARG A 552 -1.23 -14.13 -20.79
C ARG A 552 -1.77 -12.74 -20.53
N MET A 553 -0.96 -11.71 -20.80
CA MET A 553 -1.36 -10.31 -20.66
C MET A 553 -2.46 -9.96 -21.67
N VAL A 554 -3.51 -9.29 -21.20
CA VAL A 554 -4.65 -8.82 -22.01
C VAL A 554 -4.56 -7.28 -22.17
N GLY A 555 -4.45 -6.55 -21.06
CA GLY A 555 -4.42 -5.09 -21.09
C GLY A 555 -4.02 -4.45 -19.78
N ILE A 556 -3.77 -3.13 -19.81
CA ILE A 556 -3.45 -2.31 -18.63
C ILE A 556 -4.66 -1.42 -18.32
N LEU A 557 -5.25 -1.62 -17.16
CA LEU A 557 -6.47 -0.93 -16.74
C LEU A 557 -6.20 0.57 -16.51
N HIS A 558 -6.94 1.48 -17.18
CA HIS A 558 -6.74 2.93 -17.02
C HIS A 558 -7.98 3.72 -16.57
N SER A 559 -9.19 3.25 -16.86
CA SER A 559 -10.42 3.97 -16.49
C SER A 559 -11.62 3.04 -16.34
N GLY A 560 -12.78 3.60 -15.99
CA GLY A 560 -14.03 2.86 -15.95
C GLY A 560 -15.25 3.77 -16.06
N LEU A 561 -16.33 3.21 -16.62
CA LEU A 561 -17.63 3.85 -16.76
C LEU A 561 -18.41 3.78 -15.45
N VAL A 562 -18.94 4.90 -14.97
CA VAL A 562 -19.57 5.02 -13.65
C VAL A 562 -20.95 5.66 -13.79
N GLY A 563 -21.98 5.04 -13.19
CA GLY A 563 -23.33 5.60 -13.16
C GLY A 563 -23.48 6.77 -12.17
N MET A 564 -24.27 7.78 -12.53
CA MET A 564 -24.66 8.83 -11.58
C MET A 564 -25.62 8.27 -10.52
N ALA A 565 -25.38 8.61 -9.25
CA ALA A 565 -26.31 8.28 -8.17
C ALA A 565 -27.64 9.01 -8.39
N ARG A 566 -28.76 8.29 -8.47
CA ARG A 566 -30.10 8.89 -8.48
C ARG A 566 -30.32 9.64 -7.17
N VAL A 567 -30.43 10.97 -7.24
CA VAL A 567 -30.97 11.77 -6.14
C VAL A 567 -32.43 11.36 -5.96
N ARG A 568 -32.73 10.53 -4.96
CA ARG A 568 -34.11 10.30 -4.54
C ARG A 568 -34.60 11.60 -3.90
N LYS A 569 -35.36 12.42 -4.66
CA LYS A 569 -36.16 13.49 -4.05
C LYS A 569 -37.03 12.83 -2.98
N GLY A 570 -36.84 13.24 -1.73
CA GLY A 570 -37.65 12.79 -0.61
C GLY A 570 -39.12 13.01 -0.93
N ARG A 571 -39.89 11.93 -0.89
CA ARG A 571 -41.34 11.98 -0.92
C ARG A 571 -41.76 12.68 0.36
N SER A 572 -42.09 13.97 0.28
CA SER A 572 -42.63 14.71 1.42
C SER A 572 -43.91 13.98 1.86
N LYS A 573 -43.98 13.66 3.16
CA LYS A 573 -45.24 13.32 3.79
C LYS A 573 -46.03 14.63 3.88
N GLY A 574 -46.80 14.93 2.85
CA GLY A 574 -47.80 16.00 2.87
C GLY A 574 -48.97 15.56 3.74
N GLY A 575 -49.06 16.13 4.94
CA GLY A 575 -50.25 16.09 5.77
C GLY A 575 -51.40 16.84 5.11
N SER A 576 -52.59 16.29 5.28
CA SER A 576 -53.88 16.88 4.94
C SER A 576 -54.11 18.16 5.75
N THR A 577 -54.47 19.26 5.09
CA THR A 577 -55.51 20.20 5.53
C THR A 577 -56.06 21.00 4.36
N HIS A 578 -57.40 21.11 4.35
CA HIS A 578 -58.28 21.82 3.42
C HIS A 578 -58.02 23.33 3.26
N GLY A 579 -58.44 23.86 2.10
CA GLY A 579 -58.94 25.24 1.97
C GLY A 579 -58.73 25.89 0.59
N LEU A 580 -59.80 25.94 -0.23
CA LEU A 580 -60.36 27.08 -1.01
C LEU A 580 -59.40 28.25 -1.35
N THR A 581 -59.32 28.89 -2.53
CA THR A 581 -60.21 29.12 -3.69
C THR A 581 -59.43 29.93 -4.75
N GLU A 582 -59.85 29.81 -6.01
CA GLU A 582 -59.85 30.81 -7.10
C GLU A 582 -58.58 31.52 -7.61
N GLY A 583 -58.33 31.35 -8.92
CA GLY A 583 -58.42 32.46 -9.88
C GLY A 583 -57.14 33.19 -10.31
N GLY A 584 -56.88 33.23 -11.63
CA GLY A 584 -56.32 34.43 -12.26
C GLY A 584 -54.96 34.32 -12.96
N SER A 585 -55.04 34.13 -14.28
CA SER A 585 -54.13 34.62 -15.33
C SER A 585 -53.30 35.88 -15.00
N SER A 586 -52.01 35.91 -15.38
CA SER A 586 -51.53 36.73 -16.52
C SER A 586 -50.00 36.82 -16.66
N HIS A 587 -49.66 37.05 -17.92
CA HIS A 587 -48.40 37.32 -18.62
C HIS A 587 -47.38 38.32 -18.06
N ALA A 588 -46.21 38.26 -18.71
CA ALA A 588 -45.30 39.34 -19.14
C ALA A 588 -44.16 39.72 -18.17
N GLU A 589 -42.91 39.39 -18.56
CA GLU A 589 -41.93 40.32 -19.18
C GLU A 589 -41.39 41.33 -18.16
N SER A 590 -40.13 41.25 -17.75
CA SER A 590 -38.96 41.79 -18.46
C SER A 590 -38.15 42.57 -17.41
N GLY A 591 -36.91 42.94 -17.73
CA GLY A 591 -36.29 44.08 -17.05
C GLY A 591 -35.08 43.73 -16.20
N SER A 592 -33.96 43.64 -16.91
CA SER A 592 -32.60 43.72 -16.43
C SER A 592 -32.29 44.98 -15.61
N SER A 593 -31.20 44.86 -14.84
CA SER A 593 -30.14 45.86 -14.59
C SER A 593 -30.17 46.67 -13.29
N HIS A 594 -29.04 46.53 -12.58
CA HIS A 594 -28.20 47.56 -11.94
C HIS A 594 -28.85 48.48 -10.90
N ALA A 595 -28.19 48.91 -9.82
CA ALA A 595 -26.86 48.74 -9.27
C ALA A 595 -26.95 49.25 -7.81
N GLU A 596 -25.77 49.41 -7.18
CA GLU A 596 -25.53 50.17 -5.94
C GLU A 596 -25.85 49.43 -4.64
N SER A 597 -25.12 49.60 -3.55
CA SER A 597 -23.75 50.01 -3.26
C SER A 597 -23.69 49.95 -1.74
N SER A 598 -22.51 49.62 -1.18
CA SER A 598 -22.06 50.02 0.16
C SER A 598 -22.96 49.69 1.37
N SER A 599 -22.42 48.90 2.29
CA SER A 599 -21.70 49.49 3.43
C SER A 599 -21.26 48.42 4.43
N SER A 600 -20.13 48.75 5.02
CA SER A 600 -19.49 48.17 6.18
C SER A 600 -20.44 47.86 7.35
N HIS A 601 -20.32 46.65 7.91
CA HIS A 601 -20.30 46.50 9.36
C HIS A 601 -19.40 45.34 9.75
N ALA A 602 -18.33 45.69 10.47
CA ALA A 602 -17.56 44.76 11.26
C ALA A 602 -18.38 44.41 12.50
N GLU A 603 -18.62 43.13 12.73
CA GLU A 603 -19.03 42.65 14.04
C GLU A 603 -18.37 41.31 14.34
N SER A 604 -17.70 41.29 15.48
CA SER A 604 -17.00 40.16 16.08
C SER A 604 -17.96 39.01 16.39
N GLY A 605 -17.71 37.83 15.84
CA GLY A 605 -18.44 36.62 16.17
C GLY A 605 -17.49 35.42 16.25
N ARG A 606 -17.35 34.87 17.45
CA ARG A 606 -16.64 33.62 17.75
C ARG A 606 -17.03 32.51 16.75
N SER A 607 -16.06 31.97 16.01
CA SER A 607 -16.26 30.76 15.23
C SER A 607 -16.22 29.55 16.17
N HIS A 608 -17.41 29.07 16.53
CA HIS A 608 -17.57 27.69 16.98
C HIS A 608 -17.20 26.76 15.82
N ALA A 609 -16.27 25.85 16.08
CA ALA A 609 -15.93 24.76 15.19
C ALA A 609 -17.15 23.82 15.08
N GLU A 610 -17.91 23.91 13.99
CA GLU A 610 -18.86 22.88 13.60
C GLU A 610 -18.09 21.69 13.01
N SER A 611 -18.01 20.63 13.82
CA SER A 611 -17.65 19.29 13.41
C SER A 611 -18.65 18.80 12.36
N SER A 612 -18.31 18.96 11.08
CA SER A 612 -19.07 18.31 10.01
C SER A 612 -18.73 16.82 9.99
N SER A 613 -19.57 16.02 10.64
CA SER A 613 -19.55 14.56 10.50
C SER A 613 -19.87 14.21 9.04
N SER A 614 -18.85 13.96 8.23
CA SER A 614 -19.01 13.44 6.88
C SER A 614 -19.59 12.03 6.95
N HIS A 615 -20.89 11.89 6.71
CA HIS A 615 -21.48 10.60 6.36
C HIS A 615 -20.77 10.04 5.12
N PRO A 616 -20.47 8.72 5.06
CA PRO A 616 -19.76 8.14 3.92
C PRO A 616 -20.66 8.22 2.69
N THR A 617 -20.24 9.04 1.72
CA THR A 617 -20.85 9.03 0.39
C THR A 617 -20.65 7.64 -0.22
N LYS A 618 -21.73 6.97 -0.63
CA LYS A 618 -21.68 5.66 -1.30
C LYS A 618 -20.64 5.71 -2.42
N ALA A 619 -19.65 4.83 -2.36
CA ALA A 619 -18.62 4.69 -3.38
C ALA A 619 -19.29 4.52 -4.76
N ARG A 620 -18.94 5.39 -5.70
CA ARG A 620 -19.37 5.31 -7.08
C ARG A 620 -18.73 4.06 -7.72
N THR A 621 -19.55 3.08 -8.11
CA THR A 621 -19.10 1.78 -8.63
C THR A 621 -19.00 1.79 -10.16
N SER A 622 -17.94 1.20 -10.71
CA SER A 622 -17.76 1.08 -12.17
C SER A 622 -18.61 -0.07 -12.75
N HIS A 623 -19.31 0.21 -13.85
CA HIS A 623 -20.10 -0.76 -14.60
C HIS A 623 -19.27 -1.51 -15.66
N ILE A 624 -18.34 -0.78 -16.30
CA ILE A 624 -17.44 -1.28 -17.35
C ILE A 624 -16.07 -0.71 -17.06
N SER A 625 -15.04 -1.54 -17.13
CA SER A 625 -13.65 -1.12 -16.97
C SER A 625 -12.96 -1.06 -18.32
N TYR A 626 -12.06 -0.09 -18.52
CA TYR A 626 -11.37 0.13 -19.78
C TYR A 626 -9.86 -0.04 -19.63
N ALA A 627 -9.26 -0.78 -20.55
CA ALA A 627 -7.83 -1.07 -20.55
C ALA A 627 -7.20 -0.80 -21.92
N THR A 628 -5.95 -0.36 -21.91
CA THR A 628 -5.10 -0.28 -23.11
C THR A 628 -4.61 -1.70 -23.43
N PRO A 629 -4.67 -2.17 -24.69
CA PRO A 629 -4.18 -3.50 -25.04
C PRO A 629 -2.71 -3.69 -24.66
N ALA A 630 -2.40 -4.84 -24.04
CA ALA A 630 -1.06 -5.08 -23.52
C ALA A 630 -0.02 -5.23 -24.65
N TRP A 631 -0.40 -5.83 -25.79
CA TRP A 631 0.52 -5.98 -26.94
C TRP A 631 0.98 -4.61 -27.45
N TRP A 632 0.04 -3.67 -27.57
CA TRP A 632 0.31 -2.32 -28.03
C TRP A 632 1.16 -1.55 -27.01
N ALA A 633 0.84 -1.66 -25.72
CA ALA A 633 1.64 -1.04 -24.66
C ALA A 633 3.09 -1.57 -24.64
N ILE A 634 3.29 -2.86 -24.89
CA ILE A 634 4.64 -3.47 -25.00
C ILE A 634 5.40 -2.90 -26.19
N GLU A 635 4.75 -2.62 -27.33
CA GLU A 635 5.42 -1.97 -28.47
C GLU A 635 5.90 -0.57 -28.12
N GLN A 636 5.08 0.23 -27.41
CA GLN A 636 5.49 1.55 -26.92
C GLN A 636 6.69 1.45 -25.96
N ILE A 637 6.68 0.46 -25.06
CA ILE A 637 7.81 0.20 -24.14
C ILE A 637 9.05 -0.22 -24.91
N ARG A 638 8.94 -1.10 -25.90
CA ARG A 638 10.08 -1.55 -26.72
C ARG A 638 10.65 -0.44 -27.59
N ALA A 639 9.83 0.51 -28.03
CA ALA A 639 10.31 1.72 -28.70
C ALA A 639 11.20 2.57 -27.77
N GLN A 640 10.83 2.67 -26.49
CA GLN A 640 11.61 3.38 -25.48
C GLN A 640 12.84 2.58 -25.00
N TYR A 641 12.68 1.27 -24.80
CA TYR A 641 13.66 0.31 -24.28
C TYR A 641 13.82 -0.87 -25.26
N PRO A 642 14.65 -0.75 -26.31
CA PRO A 642 14.80 -1.78 -27.35
C PRO A 642 15.29 -3.14 -26.84
N HIS A 643 15.91 -3.16 -25.66
CA HIS A 643 16.51 -4.34 -25.04
C HIS A 643 15.75 -4.82 -23.79
N ALA A 644 14.45 -4.49 -23.70
CA ALA A 644 13.56 -4.92 -22.63
C ALA A 644 13.27 -6.43 -22.68
N GLU A 645 13.49 -7.11 -21.56
CA GLU A 645 13.22 -8.53 -21.34
C GLU A 645 12.12 -8.71 -20.27
N PHE A 646 10.98 -9.30 -20.64
CA PHE A 646 9.78 -9.36 -19.80
C PHE A 646 9.65 -10.65 -18.98
N ASP A 647 10.39 -11.70 -19.34
CA ASP A 647 10.23 -13.04 -18.76
C ASP A 647 11.30 -13.38 -17.71
N ARG A 648 12.25 -12.49 -17.47
CA ARG A 648 13.35 -12.72 -16.54
C ARG A 648 12.89 -12.70 -15.08
N GLU A 649 13.35 -13.68 -14.30
CA GLU A 649 12.84 -13.94 -12.96
C GLU A 649 13.67 -13.31 -11.82
N ARG A 650 14.89 -12.87 -12.11
CA ARG A 650 15.87 -12.40 -11.12
C ARG A 650 16.68 -11.22 -11.65
N PHE A 651 17.04 -10.33 -10.72
CA PHE A 651 17.98 -9.22 -10.93
C PHE A 651 19.28 -9.69 -11.57
#